data_AF-A0A6H1NCW6-F1
#
_entry.id   AF-A0A6H1NCW6-F1
#
_cell.length_a   1.000
_cell.length_b   1.000
_cell.length_c   1.000
_cell.angle_alpha   90.00
_cell.angle_beta   90.00
_cell.angle_gamma   90.00
#
_symmetry.space_group_name_H-M   'P 1'
#
loop_
_entity.id
_entity.type
_entity.pdbx_description
1 polymer ?
#
loop_
_entity_poly.entity_id
_entity_poly.type
_entity_poly.pdbx_seq_one_letter_code
_entity_poly.pdbx_strand_id
1 'polypeptide(L)'
;MDLVPALDEPLKKVLGPPTAKVMAEHLGLHTVGDLLHHYPRRYEERGQLTHLADLPMDEHVTVVAQVADARLLTFASAKAPRGKGQRLEVTITDGSGRLQLVFFGNGVHKPHKDLLPGTRAMFSGKVSVFNHRLQLAHPAYEPLRADSDDAAETVDSWAGALIPIYPATAKLESWKIAKSVQTVLLSAQEAVDPLPDSLRDGRGLVSLPEALLKIHRPHTKADIHDARARLKWDEAFVLQVALARRRHADAQLPAAARLPKPDGLLTSFDAKLPFTLTEGQQKVSKEIFDDLATEHPMHRLLQGEVGSGKAQPLDSLVLTPAGFKRMGDVSVGDAVVTPVGDIALVDGVFPQGERDVWQLVLSDDSTVECDDEHLWIVGTSCAWDRGQEPKVLTAREIRADIHKANGSSKWYLPAVTPVDLSDGTAPPLDPYLFGLLLGDGSFRHNLRMSTIDEEILAAVRFASPPDCELVAVPGSRCDYTLRLSGPRGGTRRNPVISALRALGLWGAGSHDKFLPPVFKNTSIKDRLAVLQGLMDTDGTVDAQGMSVSFCSVSRRLADDVAWLVRSLGGRARVLPKKAAFNVSIVLPEEYGPFRLARKADRMRPRPKCNTFRRGIRAVEYVGRKQVQCISVAHPSHAYVTDNFTVTHNTMVALRAMLAVVDAGGQAAMLAPTEVLAQQHHRSITEMMGELAEGGMLGGSEHSTKVVLLTGSMGAAGRRQALLDLVTGEAGIVIGTHALIEDKVQFHDLGLVVVDEQHRFGVEQRDALRGKGKQPPHLLVMTATPIPRTVAMTVFGDLETSVLDQLPAGRSPIASHVVPAADKPHFLTRAWERVREEVENGHQAYVVCPRIGDDIDEPADPKKAKKKSPEDEAEKRPPLAVLDVADQLAKGPLQGVKVEVLHGRMQPDDKDAVMRRFAAGETDVLVATTVIEVGVNVPNATAMVIMDADRFGVSQLHQLRGRVGRGSAAGLCLLVTEMPEASPARQRLTAVASTLDGFELSRIDLEQRREGDVLGQAQSGVRSSLRMLAVIEDEEIIAEAREEAATVVAADPELAALPGLRTALEALLDEEREQYLDKG
;
A
#
# COMPACT_ATOMS: atom_id res chain seq x y z
N MET A 1 -13.92 -59.78 2.54
CA MET A 1 -12.59 -59.51 3.13
C MET A 1 -11.94 -58.60 2.13
N ASP A 2 -12.19 -57.31 2.30
CA ASP A 2 -11.97 -56.32 1.27
C ASP A 2 -10.45 -56.08 1.17
N LEU A 3 -9.93 -56.25 -0.04
CA LEU A 3 -8.54 -55.98 -0.37
C LEU A 3 -8.35 -54.47 -0.24
N VAL A 4 -7.87 -54.04 0.92
CA VAL A 4 -7.36 -52.68 1.12
C VAL A 4 -6.25 -52.48 0.08
N PRO A 5 -6.29 -51.42 -0.76
CA PRO A 5 -5.23 -51.11 -1.71
C PRO A 5 -3.87 -51.17 -1.00
N ALA A 6 -2.82 -51.70 -1.63
CA ALA A 6 -1.53 -51.90 -0.97
C ALA A 6 -0.90 -50.63 -0.38
N LEU A 7 -1.33 -49.45 -0.85
CA LEU A 7 -0.95 -48.15 -0.32
C LEU A 7 -1.70 -47.79 0.98
N ASP A 8 -2.94 -48.25 1.17
CA ASP A 8 -3.75 -47.97 2.38
C ASP A 8 -3.45 -48.95 3.53
N GLU A 9 -2.53 -49.89 3.31
CA GLU A 9 -2.17 -50.87 4.33
C GLU A 9 -1.49 -50.18 5.54
N PRO A 10 -1.94 -50.44 6.80
CA PRO A 10 -1.34 -49.81 7.97
C PRO A 10 0.12 -50.21 8.18
N LEU A 11 1.00 -49.24 8.45
CA LEU A 11 2.43 -49.47 8.72
C LEU A 11 2.68 -50.44 9.88
N LYS A 12 1.74 -50.50 10.84
CA LYS A 12 1.79 -51.42 11.98
C LYS A 12 1.87 -52.88 11.55
N LYS A 13 1.23 -53.24 10.44
CA LYS A 13 1.19 -54.60 9.90
C LYS A 13 2.44 -54.95 9.11
N VAL A 14 3.02 -53.96 8.39
CA VAL A 14 4.15 -54.18 7.47
C VAL A 14 5.52 -53.99 8.14
N LEU A 15 5.70 -52.98 8.99
CA LEU A 15 6.97 -52.64 9.64
C LEU A 15 7.06 -53.07 11.12
N GLY A 16 5.94 -53.55 11.67
CA GLY A 16 5.80 -53.94 13.08
C GLY A 16 5.40 -52.79 14.02
N PRO A 17 4.73 -53.09 15.16
CA PRO A 17 4.19 -52.09 16.08
C PRO A 17 5.17 -51.04 16.64
N PRO A 18 6.43 -51.37 16.98
CA PRO A 18 7.35 -50.40 17.59
C PRO A 18 7.74 -49.28 16.62
N THR A 19 8.10 -49.64 15.38
CA THR A 19 8.54 -48.71 14.34
C THR A 19 7.36 -47.86 13.87
N ALA A 20 6.21 -48.49 13.60
CA ALA A 20 5.01 -47.78 13.18
C ALA A 20 4.51 -46.78 14.23
N LYS A 21 4.60 -47.11 15.53
CA LYS A 21 4.23 -46.18 16.60
C LYS A 21 5.10 -44.92 16.61
N VAL A 22 6.42 -45.07 16.43
CA VAL A 22 7.34 -43.91 16.39
C VAL A 22 7.11 -43.08 15.13
N MET A 23 6.85 -43.72 13.99
CA MET A 23 6.51 -43.02 12.74
C MET A 23 5.18 -42.25 12.85
N ALA A 24 4.16 -42.82 13.47
CA ALA A 24 2.90 -42.12 13.72
C ALA A 24 3.07 -40.93 14.69
N GLU A 25 3.73 -41.14 15.84
CA GLU A 25 3.87 -40.08 16.87
C GLU A 25 4.76 -38.91 16.45
N HIS A 26 5.88 -39.19 15.76
CA HIS A 26 6.90 -38.16 15.46
C HIS A 26 6.87 -37.71 14.00
N LEU A 27 6.37 -38.57 13.10
CA LEU A 27 6.26 -38.29 11.67
C LEU A 27 4.83 -38.24 11.13
N GLY A 28 3.79 -38.57 11.90
CA GLY A 28 2.41 -38.58 11.41
C GLY A 28 2.16 -39.56 10.26
N LEU A 29 2.99 -40.60 10.11
CA LEU A 29 2.85 -41.60 9.04
C LEU A 29 2.11 -42.82 9.56
N HIS A 30 1.02 -43.20 8.90
CA HIS A 30 0.10 -44.26 9.33
C HIS A 30 0.01 -45.42 8.33
N THR A 31 0.09 -45.14 7.03
CA THR A 31 -0.09 -46.09 5.93
C THR A 31 1.18 -46.30 5.10
N VAL A 32 1.21 -47.35 4.26
CA VAL A 32 2.28 -47.57 3.26
C VAL A 32 2.40 -46.37 2.31
N GLY A 33 1.27 -45.81 1.87
CA GLY A 33 1.18 -44.61 1.05
C GLY A 33 1.83 -43.41 1.72
N ASP A 34 1.57 -43.17 3.01
CA ASP A 34 2.19 -42.08 3.76
C ASP A 34 3.73 -42.18 3.74
N LEU A 35 4.26 -43.40 3.90
CA LEU A 35 5.69 -43.64 3.91
C LEU A 35 6.34 -43.48 2.53
N LEU A 36 5.64 -43.89 1.46
CA LEU A 36 6.09 -43.71 0.07
C LEU A 36 5.97 -42.26 -0.42
N HIS A 37 5.18 -41.42 0.25
CA HIS A 37 5.14 -39.99 -0.03
C HIS A 37 6.03 -39.17 0.93
N HIS A 38 6.78 -39.83 1.82
CA HIS A 38 7.80 -39.20 2.65
C HIS A 38 9.11 -39.10 1.88
N TYR A 39 9.20 -38.13 0.98
CA TYR A 39 10.28 -38.03 0.00
C TYR A 39 11.66 -37.69 0.62
N PRO A 40 12.77 -38.10 -0.03
CA PRO A 40 14.11 -37.67 0.37
C PRO A 40 14.30 -36.15 0.20
N ARG A 41 14.92 -35.49 1.19
CA ARG A 41 15.27 -34.06 1.15
C ARG A 41 16.43 -33.79 0.19
N ARG A 42 17.40 -34.71 0.11
CA ARG A 42 18.56 -34.64 -0.79
C ARG A 42 19.10 -36.02 -1.11
N TYR A 43 19.97 -36.09 -2.12
CA TYR A 43 20.66 -37.30 -2.54
C TYR A 43 22.16 -37.05 -2.49
N GLU A 44 22.91 -37.99 -1.91
CA GLU A 44 24.37 -37.94 -1.88
C GLU A 44 24.93 -39.06 -2.75
N GLU A 45 25.92 -38.77 -3.58
CA GLU A 45 26.61 -39.82 -4.34
C GLU A 45 27.44 -40.67 -3.39
N ARG A 46 27.40 -42.00 -3.56
CA ARG A 46 28.21 -42.94 -2.78
C ARG A 46 29.71 -42.70 -3.06
N GLY A 47 30.32 -41.78 -2.30
CA GLY A 47 31.71 -41.33 -2.47
C GLY A 47 31.96 -39.85 -2.22
N GLN A 48 30.92 -39.00 -2.28
CA GLN A 48 31.01 -37.56 -2.04
C GLN A 48 30.77 -37.25 -0.55
N LEU A 49 31.48 -36.25 -0.02
CA LEU A 49 31.37 -35.82 1.38
C LEU A 49 30.49 -34.57 1.45
N THR A 50 29.61 -34.48 2.45
CA THR A 50 28.72 -33.33 2.67
C THR A 50 29.54 -32.09 3.03
N HIS A 51 29.26 -30.94 2.42
CA HIS A 51 29.92 -29.67 2.78
C HIS A 51 29.58 -29.28 4.23
N LEU A 52 30.56 -29.36 5.14
CA LEU A 52 30.38 -29.21 6.58
C LEU A 52 30.33 -27.75 7.03
N ALA A 53 30.70 -26.80 6.17
CA ALA A 53 30.76 -25.37 6.51
C ALA A 53 29.38 -24.71 6.63
N ASP A 54 28.37 -25.26 5.95
CA ASP A 54 27.04 -24.62 5.80
C ASP A 54 25.95 -25.30 6.65
N LEU A 55 26.33 -26.02 7.71
CA LEU A 55 25.38 -26.75 8.54
C LEU A 55 24.55 -25.79 9.42
N PRO A 56 23.20 -25.87 9.39
CA PRO A 56 22.34 -25.04 10.22
C PRO A 56 22.51 -25.37 11.71
N MET A 57 22.61 -24.33 12.56
CA MET A 57 22.72 -24.47 14.02
C MET A 57 21.43 -24.96 14.65
N ASP A 58 21.54 -25.74 15.72
CA ASP A 58 20.43 -26.32 16.50
C ASP A 58 19.46 -27.23 15.73
N GLU A 59 19.73 -27.55 14.46
CA GLU A 59 18.97 -28.55 13.70
C GLU A 59 19.53 -29.97 13.85
N HIS A 60 18.65 -30.97 13.72
CA HIS A 60 19.04 -32.36 13.58
C HIS A 60 19.41 -32.64 12.12
N VAL A 61 20.70 -32.87 11.86
CA VAL A 61 21.23 -33.05 10.50
C VAL A 61 21.81 -34.45 10.33
N THR A 62 21.73 -35.00 9.11
CA THR A 62 22.43 -36.23 8.72
C THR A 62 23.49 -35.87 7.67
N VAL A 63 24.77 -36.10 7.98
CA VAL A 63 25.92 -35.74 7.12
C VAL A 63 26.72 -36.98 6.73
N VAL A 64 27.27 -36.99 5.53
CA VAL A 64 28.21 -38.01 5.04
C VAL A 64 29.62 -37.43 5.15
N ALA A 65 30.47 -38.02 5.98
CA ALA A 65 31.81 -37.50 6.21
C ALA A 65 32.84 -38.61 6.44
N GLN A 66 34.12 -38.27 6.28
CA GLN A 66 35.23 -39.16 6.59
C GLN A 66 35.79 -38.81 7.97
N VAL A 67 36.11 -39.82 8.77
CA VAL A 67 36.79 -39.64 10.05
C VAL A 67 38.23 -39.22 9.78
N ALA A 68 38.60 -38.01 10.21
CA ALA A 68 39.96 -37.48 10.14
C ALA A 68 40.81 -37.96 11.33
N ASP A 69 40.23 -37.96 12.53
CA ASP A 69 40.92 -38.28 13.77
C ASP A 69 39.91 -38.76 14.83
N ALA A 70 40.33 -39.65 15.72
CA ALA A 70 39.50 -40.15 16.80
C ALA A 70 40.33 -40.26 18.08
N ARG A 71 40.00 -39.46 19.10
CA ARG A 71 40.75 -39.37 20.36
C ARG A 71 39.89 -39.73 21.55
N LEU A 72 40.35 -40.72 22.31
CA LEU A 72 39.77 -41.05 23.60
C LEU A 72 40.44 -40.21 24.69
N LEU A 73 39.67 -39.31 25.29
CA LEU A 73 40.09 -38.45 26.40
C LEU A 73 39.46 -38.94 27.70
N THR A 74 40.26 -39.06 28.75
CA THR A 74 39.79 -39.41 30.09
C THR A 74 39.73 -38.17 30.98
N PHE A 75 38.63 -37.97 31.69
CA PHE A 75 38.44 -36.84 32.59
C PHE A 75 37.85 -37.27 33.94
N ALA A 76 38.11 -36.48 34.99
CA ALA A 76 37.52 -36.66 36.30
C ALA A 76 36.13 -36.00 36.35
N SER A 77 35.11 -36.72 36.80
CA SER A 77 33.72 -36.24 36.90
C SER A 77 33.22 -36.33 38.34
N ALA A 78 32.22 -35.51 38.73
CA ALA A 78 31.58 -35.53 40.04
C ALA A 78 31.01 -36.92 40.43
N LYS A 79 30.64 -37.76 39.45
CA LYS A 79 30.18 -39.15 39.68
C LYS A 79 31.29 -40.20 39.60
N ALA A 80 32.51 -39.83 39.19
CA ALA A 80 33.66 -40.74 39.04
C ALA A 80 35.00 -39.99 39.32
N PRO A 81 35.32 -39.71 40.59
CA PRO A 81 36.44 -38.83 40.98
C PRO A 81 37.84 -39.44 40.80
N ARG A 82 37.96 -40.71 40.40
CA ARG A 82 39.24 -41.42 40.13
C ARG A 82 39.56 -41.59 38.64
N GLY A 83 39.08 -40.71 37.77
CA GLY A 83 39.52 -40.65 36.36
C GLY A 83 38.93 -41.72 35.41
N LYS A 84 37.69 -42.15 35.64
CA LYS A 84 37.01 -43.14 34.77
C LYS A 84 35.99 -42.55 33.78
N GLY A 85 35.82 -41.22 33.76
CA GLY A 85 34.99 -40.57 32.74
C GLY A 85 35.69 -40.65 31.38
N GLN A 86 35.11 -41.36 30.42
CA GLN A 86 35.63 -41.43 29.06
C GLN A 86 34.83 -40.50 28.16
N ARG A 87 35.55 -39.72 27.34
CA ARG A 87 35.01 -38.90 26.26
C ARG A 87 35.73 -39.27 24.99
N LEU A 88 35.01 -39.67 23.96
CA LEU A 88 35.57 -39.83 22.62
C LEU A 88 35.25 -38.59 21.81
N GLU A 89 36.29 -37.95 21.31
CA GLU A 89 36.20 -36.88 20.34
C GLU A 89 36.61 -37.44 18.98
N VAL A 90 35.68 -37.50 18.04
CA VAL A 90 35.95 -37.89 16.66
C VAL A 90 35.86 -36.64 15.80
N THR A 91 36.93 -36.26 15.12
CA THR A 91 36.89 -35.17 14.13
C THR A 91 36.58 -35.77 12.77
N ILE A 92 35.49 -35.32 12.16
CA ILE A 92 35.13 -35.67 10.78
C ILE A 92 35.46 -34.51 9.84
N THR A 93 35.74 -34.83 8.58
CA THR A 93 36.14 -33.89 7.54
C THR A 93 35.47 -34.27 6.22
N ASP A 94 35.16 -33.25 5.42
CA ASP A 94 34.70 -33.35 4.03
C ASP A 94 35.80 -32.98 3.01
N GLY A 95 36.92 -32.42 3.50
CA GLY A 95 38.06 -31.96 2.71
C GLY A 95 38.24 -30.44 2.76
N SER A 96 37.16 -29.70 3.02
CA SER A 96 37.11 -28.23 3.11
C SER A 96 36.90 -27.71 4.54
N GLY A 97 36.19 -28.47 5.39
CA GLY A 97 35.83 -28.13 6.75
C GLY A 97 35.97 -29.31 7.71
N ARG A 98 35.86 -29.04 9.02
CA ARG A 98 35.96 -30.04 10.09
C ARG A 98 34.82 -29.88 11.08
N LEU A 99 34.22 -31.00 11.49
CA LEU A 99 33.16 -31.06 12.50
C LEU A 99 33.55 -32.04 13.61
N GLN A 100 33.27 -31.70 14.86
CA GLN A 100 33.63 -32.54 16.00
C GLN A 100 32.43 -33.39 16.47
N LEU A 101 32.62 -34.69 16.65
CA LEU A 101 31.63 -35.59 17.25
C LEU A 101 32.08 -35.91 18.67
N VAL A 102 31.19 -35.77 19.63
CA VAL A 102 31.51 -36.00 21.04
C VAL A 102 30.61 -37.08 21.62
N PHE A 103 31.23 -38.14 22.15
CA PHE A 103 30.55 -39.22 22.87
C PHE A 103 31.04 -39.25 24.31
N PHE A 104 30.13 -39.38 25.28
CA PHE A 104 30.45 -39.45 26.71
C PHE A 104 30.08 -40.80 27.34
N GLY A 105 30.83 -41.22 28.36
CA GLY A 105 30.48 -42.33 29.26
C GLY A 105 30.61 -43.73 28.64
N ASN A 106 29.74 -44.67 29.08
CA ASN A 106 29.79 -46.08 28.67
C ASN A 106 29.46 -46.31 27.17
N GLY A 107 28.92 -45.30 26.48
CA GLY A 107 28.58 -45.35 25.06
C GLY A 107 29.77 -45.17 24.11
N VAL A 108 30.98 -45.00 24.64
CA VAL A 108 32.20 -44.68 23.87
C VAL A 108 32.84 -45.90 23.20
N HIS A 109 32.67 -47.11 23.76
CA HIS A 109 33.39 -48.31 23.30
C HIS A 109 33.09 -48.72 21.85
N LYS A 110 31.82 -48.66 21.44
CA LYS A 110 31.40 -49.04 20.08
C LYS A 110 31.85 -48.00 19.03
N PRO A 111 31.59 -46.69 19.19
CA PRO A 111 32.12 -45.68 18.28
C PRO A 111 33.65 -45.66 18.20
N HIS A 112 34.37 -45.91 19.30
CA HIS A 112 35.84 -45.97 19.27
C HIS A 112 36.37 -47.15 18.43
N LYS A 113 35.60 -48.24 18.31
CA LYS A 113 35.93 -49.38 17.45
C LYS A 113 35.53 -49.16 15.99
N ASP A 114 34.37 -48.54 15.78
CA ASP A 114 33.75 -48.42 14.46
C ASP A 114 34.18 -47.16 13.69
N LEU A 115 34.63 -46.10 14.38
CA LEU A 115 34.99 -44.80 13.79
C LEU A 115 36.50 -44.56 13.83
N LEU A 116 37.26 -45.43 13.16
CA LEU A 116 38.71 -45.26 13.00
C LEU A 116 39.03 -44.22 11.92
N PRO A 117 40.17 -43.49 12.00
CA PRO A 117 40.61 -42.58 10.95
C PRO A 117 40.59 -43.25 9.56
N GLY A 118 40.03 -42.56 8.57
CA GLY A 118 39.80 -43.09 7.22
C GLY A 118 38.41 -43.70 7.01
N THR A 119 37.66 -44.01 8.06
CA THR A 119 36.31 -44.58 7.94
C THR A 119 35.34 -43.53 7.37
N ARG A 120 34.58 -43.91 6.34
CA ARG A 120 33.46 -43.12 5.83
C ARG A 120 32.17 -43.59 6.49
N ALA A 121 31.37 -42.66 6.99
CA ALA A 121 30.11 -42.99 7.64
C ALA A 121 29.08 -41.86 7.48
N MET A 122 27.82 -42.21 7.66
CA MET A 122 26.74 -41.26 7.86
C MET A 122 26.62 -40.95 9.34
N PHE A 123 26.49 -39.68 9.70
CA PHE A 123 26.37 -39.19 11.07
C PHE A 123 25.09 -38.37 11.20
N SER A 124 24.22 -38.71 12.14
CA SER A 124 22.97 -37.99 12.42
C SER A 124 22.95 -37.47 13.85
N GLY A 125 22.75 -36.16 14.02
CA GLY A 125 22.72 -35.54 15.35
C GLY A 125 22.36 -34.08 15.31
N LYS A 126 22.14 -33.49 16.50
CA LYS A 126 21.88 -32.05 16.64
C LYS A 126 23.19 -31.26 16.55
N VAL A 127 23.24 -30.25 15.69
CA VAL A 127 24.37 -29.33 15.56
C VAL A 127 24.38 -28.38 16.75
N SER A 128 25.50 -28.33 17.47
CA SER A 128 25.72 -27.47 18.64
C SER A 128 27.09 -26.81 18.56
N VAL A 129 27.27 -25.70 19.29
CA VAL A 129 28.58 -25.04 19.39
C VAL A 129 29.13 -25.25 20.79
N PHE A 130 30.38 -25.68 20.88
CA PHE A 130 31.10 -25.74 22.14
C PHE A 130 32.53 -25.25 21.93
N ASN A 131 32.98 -24.31 22.77
CA ASN A 131 34.31 -23.71 22.68
C ASN A 131 34.66 -23.15 21.28
N HIS A 132 33.72 -22.41 20.68
CA HIS A 132 33.81 -21.84 19.32
C HIS A 132 34.02 -22.87 18.19
N ARG A 133 33.69 -24.14 18.42
CA ARG A 133 33.72 -25.20 17.40
C ARG A 133 32.35 -25.85 17.24
N LEU A 134 31.97 -26.14 16.00
CA LEU A 134 30.77 -26.91 15.69
C LEU A 134 30.97 -28.36 16.13
N GLN A 135 29.97 -28.92 16.82
CA GLN A 135 29.99 -30.29 17.26
C GLN A 135 28.61 -30.98 17.20
N LEU A 136 28.62 -32.29 17.00
CA LEU A 136 27.48 -33.18 17.24
C LEU A 136 27.71 -33.94 18.55
N ALA A 137 26.82 -33.70 19.52
CA ALA A 137 26.84 -34.44 20.78
C ALA A 137 26.02 -35.73 20.65
N HIS A 138 26.64 -36.88 20.96
CA HIS A 138 26.04 -38.22 20.84
C HIS A 138 25.32 -38.50 19.50
N PRO A 139 25.97 -38.27 18.35
CA PRO A 139 25.35 -38.56 17.07
C PRO A 139 25.18 -40.07 16.87
N ALA A 140 24.06 -40.46 16.27
CA ALA A 140 23.91 -41.79 15.71
C ALA A 140 24.75 -41.88 14.43
N TYR A 141 25.31 -43.06 14.12
CA TYR A 141 26.14 -43.24 12.92
C TYR A 141 25.92 -44.61 12.28
N GLU A 142 26.09 -44.67 10.96
CA GLU A 142 26.08 -45.89 10.16
C GLU A 142 27.31 -45.89 9.24
N PRO A 143 28.28 -46.81 9.41
CA PRO A 143 29.46 -46.91 8.55
C PRO A 143 29.08 -47.25 7.11
N LEU A 144 29.62 -46.52 6.14
CA LEU A 144 29.50 -46.79 4.71
C LEU A 144 30.64 -47.74 4.31
N ARG A 145 30.49 -49.04 4.57
CA ARG A 145 31.50 -50.02 4.15
C ARG A 145 31.55 -50.11 2.63
N ALA A 146 32.72 -49.86 2.06
CA ALA A 146 33.16 -50.51 0.83
C ALA A 146 33.72 -51.87 1.27
N ASP A 147 33.28 -52.93 0.60
CA ASP A 147 33.73 -54.31 0.78
C ASP A 147 33.28 -55.03 2.07
N SER A 148 32.25 -55.86 1.88
CA SER A 148 32.17 -57.17 2.52
C SER A 148 32.23 -58.21 1.41
N ASP A 149 33.14 -59.17 1.56
CA ASP A 149 33.48 -60.30 0.67
C ASP A 149 32.35 -61.30 0.36
N ASP A 150 31.07 -60.90 0.39
CA ASP A 150 29.93 -61.77 0.09
C ASP A 150 28.96 -61.11 -0.92
N ALA A 151 29.35 -61.07 -2.20
CA ALA A 151 28.48 -61.14 -3.39
C ALA A 151 29.27 -60.81 -4.67
N ALA A 152 29.91 -61.81 -5.27
CA ALA A 152 30.70 -61.68 -6.49
C ALA A 152 29.88 -61.54 -7.81
N GLU A 153 28.63 -61.05 -7.79
CA GLU A 153 27.82 -60.94 -9.02
C GLU A 153 27.09 -59.60 -9.26
N THR A 154 27.27 -58.57 -8.43
CA THR A 154 26.64 -57.24 -8.68
C THR A 154 27.59 -56.10 -8.37
N VAL A 155 28.73 -56.06 -9.07
CA VAL A 155 29.78 -55.04 -8.85
C VAL A 155 29.56 -53.77 -9.69
N ASP A 156 28.87 -53.85 -10.83
CA ASP A 156 28.66 -52.67 -11.70
C ASP A 156 27.42 -51.82 -11.36
N SER A 157 26.45 -52.34 -10.58
CA SER A 157 25.20 -51.60 -10.28
C SER A 157 25.20 -50.88 -8.92
N TRP A 158 26.27 -51.02 -8.12
CA TRP A 158 26.34 -50.52 -6.73
C TRP A 158 27.39 -49.42 -6.51
N ALA A 159 28.30 -49.23 -7.46
CA ALA A 159 29.25 -48.14 -7.48
C ALA A 159 28.62 -46.92 -8.18
N GLY A 160 28.47 -45.80 -7.46
CA GLY A 160 27.80 -44.58 -7.96
C GLY A 160 26.33 -44.42 -7.56
N ALA A 161 25.77 -45.35 -6.78
CA ALA A 161 24.37 -45.26 -6.33
C ALA A 161 24.11 -43.99 -5.48
N LEU A 162 23.10 -43.23 -5.86
CA LEU A 162 22.62 -42.05 -5.14
C LEU A 162 21.92 -42.51 -3.85
N ILE A 163 22.37 -42.00 -2.70
CA ILE A 163 21.84 -42.33 -1.39
C ILE A 163 20.79 -41.30 -0.99
N PRO A 164 19.51 -41.68 -0.84
CA PRO A 164 18.46 -40.77 -0.40
C PRO A 164 18.62 -40.42 1.09
N ILE A 165 18.57 -39.13 1.41
CA ILE A 165 18.57 -38.61 2.78
C ILE A 165 17.18 -38.07 3.10
N TYR A 166 16.51 -38.71 4.06
CA TYR A 166 15.15 -38.39 4.50
C TYR A 166 15.15 -37.37 5.64
N PRO A 167 14.07 -36.58 5.78
CA PRO A 167 13.81 -35.81 6.99
C PRO A 167 13.74 -36.74 8.22
N ALA A 168 14.75 -36.64 9.10
CA ALA A 168 14.92 -37.48 10.29
C ALA A 168 14.44 -36.76 11.57
N THR A 169 14.14 -37.53 12.61
CA THR A 169 13.86 -37.02 13.96
C THR A 169 14.85 -37.61 14.96
N ALA A 170 14.93 -37.03 16.17
CA ALA A 170 15.80 -37.55 17.22
C ALA A 170 15.56 -39.04 17.57
N LYS A 171 14.36 -39.56 17.28
CA LYS A 171 14.00 -40.97 17.51
C LYS A 171 14.06 -41.85 16.25
N LEU A 172 14.14 -41.25 15.06
CA LEU A 172 14.06 -41.97 13.79
C LEU A 172 15.04 -41.38 12.76
N GLU A 173 16.14 -42.08 12.54
CA GLU A 173 17.25 -41.66 11.69
C GLU A 173 16.99 -41.96 10.21
N SER A 174 17.60 -41.19 9.30
CA SER A 174 17.38 -41.27 7.85
C SER A 174 17.54 -42.69 7.28
N TRP A 175 18.54 -43.47 7.72
CA TRP A 175 18.73 -44.83 7.21
C TRP A 175 17.69 -45.83 7.72
N LYS A 176 17.07 -45.59 8.89
CA LYS A 176 15.95 -46.42 9.35
C LYS A 176 14.69 -46.14 8.53
N ILE A 177 14.48 -44.88 8.17
CA ILE A 177 13.45 -44.47 7.22
C ILE A 177 13.71 -45.12 5.87
N ALA A 178 14.93 -45.02 5.34
CA ALA A 178 15.32 -45.64 4.06
C ALA A 178 15.09 -47.16 4.04
N LYS A 179 15.48 -47.89 5.11
CA LYS A 179 15.23 -49.34 5.25
C LYS A 179 13.73 -49.66 5.28
N SER A 180 12.94 -48.82 5.94
CA SER A 180 11.49 -48.97 6.01
C SER A 180 10.83 -48.73 4.65
N VAL A 181 11.23 -47.66 3.95
CA VAL A 181 10.80 -47.37 2.57
C VAL A 181 11.16 -48.54 1.66
N GLN A 182 12.38 -49.06 1.71
CA GLN A 182 12.82 -50.19 0.89
C GLN A 182 11.98 -51.47 1.11
N THR A 183 11.47 -51.66 2.34
CA THR A 183 10.60 -52.80 2.68
C THR A 183 9.24 -52.71 1.97
N VAL A 184 8.74 -51.49 1.78
CA VAL A 184 7.41 -51.24 1.18
C VAL A 184 7.48 -50.77 -0.27
N LEU A 185 8.67 -50.49 -0.80
CA LEU A 185 8.88 -49.92 -2.14
C LEU A 185 8.36 -50.82 -3.27
N LEU A 186 8.35 -52.14 -3.07
CA LEU A 186 7.77 -53.07 -4.04
C LEU A 186 6.25 -52.88 -4.19
N SER A 187 5.56 -52.51 -3.10
CA SER A 187 4.12 -52.20 -3.12
C SER A 187 3.80 -50.94 -3.93
N ALA A 188 4.80 -50.09 -4.25
CA ALA A 188 4.61 -48.94 -5.13
C ALA A 188 4.25 -49.34 -6.57
N GLN A 189 4.56 -50.57 -6.99
CA GLN A 189 4.17 -51.08 -8.32
C GLN A 189 2.65 -51.29 -8.46
N GLU A 190 1.95 -51.40 -7.34
CA GLU A 190 0.49 -51.55 -7.30
C GLU A 190 -0.23 -50.19 -7.22
N ALA A 191 0.51 -49.08 -7.25
CA ALA A 191 -0.09 -47.74 -7.26
C ALA A 191 -0.87 -47.50 -8.54
N VAL A 192 -2.15 -47.13 -8.40
CA VAL A 192 -2.99 -46.71 -9.53
C VAL A 192 -2.58 -45.31 -9.93
N ASP A 193 -2.30 -45.11 -11.22
CA ASP A 193 -1.95 -43.80 -11.76
C ASP A 193 -3.21 -42.90 -11.82
N PRO A 194 -3.26 -41.76 -11.10
CA PRO A 194 -4.41 -40.86 -11.13
C PRO A 194 -4.48 -40.03 -12.42
N LEU A 195 -3.40 -39.97 -13.22
CA LEU A 195 -3.37 -39.21 -14.45
C LEU A 195 -3.92 -40.01 -15.64
N PRO A 196 -4.72 -39.40 -16.52
CA PRO A 196 -5.09 -40.02 -17.79
C PRO A 196 -3.86 -40.28 -18.68
N ASP A 197 -3.84 -41.43 -19.36
CA ASP A 197 -2.72 -41.81 -20.24
C ASP A 197 -2.42 -40.76 -21.31
N SER A 198 -3.45 -40.11 -21.86
CA SER A 198 -3.29 -39.05 -22.86
C SER A 198 -2.57 -37.81 -22.33
N LEU A 199 -2.80 -37.43 -21.07
CA LEU A 199 -2.13 -36.29 -20.42
C LEU A 199 -0.69 -36.66 -20.05
N ARG A 200 -0.48 -37.88 -19.56
CA ARG A 200 0.85 -38.40 -19.21
C ARG A 200 1.76 -38.48 -20.45
N ASP A 201 1.28 -39.10 -21.53
CA ASP A 201 2.04 -39.30 -22.77
C ASP A 201 2.28 -37.98 -23.51
N GLY A 202 1.31 -37.07 -23.53
CA GLY A 202 1.43 -35.74 -24.16
C GLY A 202 2.51 -34.85 -23.53
N ARG A 203 2.85 -35.08 -22.25
CA ARG A 203 3.85 -34.31 -21.49
C ARG A 203 5.16 -35.06 -21.27
N GLY A 204 5.27 -36.31 -21.74
CA GLY A 204 6.46 -37.14 -21.53
C GLY A 204 6.70 -37.49 -20.06
N LEU A 205 5.65 -37.55 -19.24
CA LEU A 205 5.76 -37.87 -17.81
C LEU A 205 5.85 -39.38 -17.59
N VAL A 206 6.69 -39.80 -16.65
CA VAL A 206 6.77 -41.20 -16.21
C VAL A 206 5.50 -41.60 -15.43
N SER A 207 5.22 -42.89 -15.31
CA SER A 207 4.07 -43.39 -14.51
C SER A 207 4.25 -43.13 -13.00
N LEU A 208 3.16 -43.07 -12.22
CA LEU A 208 3.25 -42.88 -10.76
C LEU A 208 4.11 -43.95 -10.07
N PRO A 209 3.93 -45.26 -10.36
CA PRO A 209 4.81 -46.31 -9.84
C PRO A 209 6.29 -46.05 -10.16
N GLU A 210 6.59 -45.62 -11.39
CA GLU A 210 7.96 -45.34 -11.82
C GLU A 210 8.53 -44.11 -11.11
N ALA A 211 7.74 -43.06 -10.91
CA ALA A 211 8.14 -41.86 -10.16
C ALA A 211 8.45 -42.19 -8.70
N LEU A 212 7.60 -42.98 -8.03
CA LEU A 212 7.84 -43.44 -6.64
C LEU A 212 9.09 -44.33 -6.54
N LEU A 213 9.36 -45.16 -7.54
CA LEU A 213 10.60 -45.92 -7.61
C LEU A 213 11.82 -45.02 -7.80
N LYS A 214 11.77 -44.11 -8.79
CA LYS A 214 12.87 -43.21 -9.14
C LYS A 214 13.16 -42.19 -8.02
N ILE A 215 12.16 -41.71 -7.28
CA ILE A 215 12.38 -40.77 -6.16
C ILE A 215 13.08 -41.46 -4.97
N HIS A 216 12.74 -42.71 -4.67
CA HIS A 216 13.32 -43.42 -3.51
C HIS A 216 14.59 -44.21 -3.87
N ARG A 217 14.73 -44.63 -5.12
CA ARG A 217 15.85 -45.44 -5.62
C ARG A 217 16.30 -44.95 -7.01
N PRO A 218 16.86 -43.73 -7.12
CA PRO A 218 17.36 -43.22 -8.40
C PRO A 218 18.67 -43.91 -8.82
N HIS A 219 18.83 -44.18 -10.11
CA HIS A 219 20.10 -44.63 -10.68
C HIS A 219 20.93 -43.44 -11.19
N THR A 220 20.27 -42.39 -11.66
CA THR A 220 20.88 -41.19 -12.22
C THR A 220 20.24 -39.92 -11.65
N LYS A 221 20.89 -38.76 -11.84
CA LYS A 221 20.27 -37.46 -11.52
C LYS A 221 19.06 -37.15 -12.41
N ALA A 222 19.02 -37.71 -13.62
CA ALA A 222 17.88 -37.59 -14.52
C ALA A 222 16.64 -38.29 -13.93
N ASP A 223 16.81 -39.46 -13.30
CA ASP A 223 15.70 -40.16 -12.64
C ASP A 223 15.05 -39.31 -11.53
N ILE A 224 15.87 -38.58 -10.76
CA ILE A 224 15.37 -37.67 -9.72
C ILE A 224 14.57 -36.54 -10.36
N HIS A 225 15.06 -35.99 -11.47
CA HIS A 225 14.38 -34.92 -12.19
C HIS A 225 13.02 -35.38 -12.74
N ASP A 226 12.99 -36.52 -13.44
CA ASP A 226 11.75 -37.11 -13.98
C ASP A 226 10.72 -37.38 -12.86
N ALA A 227 11.17 -37.97 -11.75
CA ALA A 227 10.31 -38.27 -10.62
C ALA A 227 9.76 -37.00 -9.97
N ARG A 228 10.61 -35.98 -9.76
CA ARG A 228 10.17 -34.69 -9.20
C ARG A 228 9.20 -33.98 -10.13
N ALA A 229 9.49 -33.92 -11.43
CA ALA A 229 8.60 -33.30 -12.41
C ALA A 229 7.22 -33.96 -12.38
N ARG A 230 7.18 -35.30 -12.35
CA ARG A 230 5.93 -36.06 -12.24
C ARG A 230 5.17 -35.80 -10.93
N LEU A 231 5.84 -35.89 -9.78
CA LEU A 231 5.19 -35.72 -8.48
C LEU A 231 4.73 -34.27 -8.22
N LYS A 232 5.49 -33.28 -8.70
CA LYS A 232 5.07 -31.86 -8.69
C LYS A 232 3.81 -31.66 -9.53
N TRP A 233 3.79 -32.25 -10.72
CA TRP A 233 2.64 -32.18 -11.60
C TRP A 233 1.39 -32.80 -10.97
N ASP A 234 1.50 -33.97 -10.34
CA ASP A 234 0.36 -34.61 -9.67
C ASP A 234 -0.23 -33.72 -8.57
N GLU A 235 0.61 -33.11 -7.73
CA GLU A 235 0.16 -32.18 -6.69
C GLU A 235 -0.51 -30.94 -7.28
N ALA A 236 0.08 -30.33 -8.32
CA ALA A 236 -0.49 -29.16 -9.00
C ALA A 236 -1.83 -29.50 -9.67
N PHE A 237 -1.88 -30.61 -10.40
CA PHE A 237 -3.04 -31.02 -11.17
C PHE A 237 -4.21 -31.43 -10.28
N VAL A 238 -3.99 -32.24 -9.25
CA VAL A 238 -5.07 -32.64 -8.32
C VAL A 238 -5.64 -31.40 -7.61
N LEU A 239 -4.79 -30.48 -7.15
CA LEU A 239 -5.25 -29.23 -6.55
C LEU A 239 -6.03 -28.37 -7.55
N GLN A 240 -5.54 -28.22 -8.79
CA GLN A 240 -6.21 -27.44 -9.82
C GLN A 240 -7.54 -28.06 -10.25
N VAL A 241 -7.67 -29.38 -10.25
CA VAL A 241 -8.96 -30.08 -10.49
C VAL A 241 -9.95 -29.78 -9.37
N ALA A 242 -9.52 -29.79 -8.10
CA ALA A 242 -10.38 -29.40 -6.98
C ALA A 242 -10.89 -27.96 -7.12
N LEU A 243 -9.99 -27.02 -7.42
CA LEU A 243 -10.33 -25.61 -7.65
C LEU A 243 -11.20 -25.42 -8.89
N ALA A 244 -10.95 -26.17 -9.97
CA ALA A 244 -11.76 -26.13 -11.18
C ALA A 244 -13.18 -26.68 -10.95
N ARG A 245 -13.34 -27.78 -10.19
CA ARG A 245 -14.66 -28.29 -9.78
C ARG A 245 -15.41 -27.28 -8.93
N ARG A 246 -14.73 -26.61 -8.00
CA ARG A 246 -15.33 -25.52 -7.22
C ARG A 246 -15.75 -24.35 -8.11
N ARG A 247 -14.86 -23.84 -8.99
CA ARG A 247 -15.23 -22.79 -9.95
C ARG A 247 -16.41 -23.21 -10.82
N HIS A 248 -16.47 -24.47 -11.23
CA HIS A 248 -17.60 -25.01 -11.97
C HIS A 248 -18.87 -25.01 -11.10
N ALA A 249 -18.82 -25.47 -9.84
CA ALA A 249 -19.95 -25.45 -8.92
C ALA A 249 -20.42 -24.03 -8.58
N ASP A 250 -19.49 -23.10 -8.31
CA ASP A 250 -19.77 -21.67 -8.09
C ASP A 250 -20.38 -21.03 -9.35
N ALA A 251 -19.92 -21.39 -10.56
CA ALA A 251 -20.51 -20.94 -11.81
C ALA A 251 -21.93 -21.48 -12.05
N GLN A 252 -22.32 -22.57 -11.37
CA GLN A 252 -23.69 -23.09 -11.37
C GLN A 252 -24.56 -22.45 -10.29
N LEU A 253 -23.99 -21.71 -9.33
CA LEU A 253 -24.77 -20.94 -8.36
C LEU A 253 -25.39 -19.74 -9.09
N PRO A 254 -26.72 -19.61 -9.08
CA PRO A 254 -27.37 -18.52 -9.79
C PRO A 254 -27.11 -17.20 -9.05
N ALA A 255 -26.48 -16.25 -9.73
CA ALA A 255 -26.39 -14.86 -9.31
C ALA A 255 -27.23 -13.96 -10.22
N ALA A 256 -27.76 -12.89 -9.65
CA ALA A 256 -28.50 -11.89 -10.41
C ALA A 256 -27.49 -11.02 -11.17
N ALA A 257 -27.47 -11.12 -12.51
CA ALA A 257 -26.67 -10.25 -13.36
C ALA A 257 -26.96 -8.76 -13.06
N ARG A 258 -25.92 -8.01 -12.71
CA ARG A 258 -25.98 -6.58 -12.37
C ARG A 258 -25.39 -5.74 -13.49
N LEU A 259 -26.20 -5.47 -14.51
CA LEU A 259 -25.84 -4.59 -15.61
C LEU A 259 -26.05 -3.12 -15.22
N PRO A 260 -25.06 -2.24 -15.45
CA PRO A 260 -25.26 -0.81 -15.33
C PRO A 260 -26.40 -0.36 -16.25
N LYS A 261 -27.33 0.44 -15.73
CA LYS A 261 -28.39 1.02 -16.57
C LYS A 261 -27.84 2.23 -17.33
N PRO A 262 -28.12 2.37 -18.64
CA PRO A 262 -27.67 3.53 -19.43
C PRO A 262 -28.09 4.87 -18.84
N ASP A 263 -29.28 4.94 -18.23
CA ASP A 263 -29.82 6.13 -17.56
C ASP A 263 -29.89 5.98 -16.03
N GLY A 264 -28.93 5.25 -15.45
CA GLY A 264 -28.87 4.96 -14.02
C GLY A 264 -28.21 6.04 -13.14
N LEU A 265 -28.19 5.77 -11.84
CA LEU A 265 -27.42 6.44 -10.80
C LEU A 265 -25.92 6.44 -11.11
N LEU A 266 -25.35 5.37 -11.67
CA LEU A 266 -23.95 5.34 -12.09
C LEU A 266 -23.70 6.36 -13.21
N THR A 267 -24.55 6.40 -14.24
CA THR A 267 -24.45 7.40 -15.31
C THR A 267 -24.58 8.82 -14.76
N SER A 268 -25.55 9.03 -13.87
CA SER A 268 -25.77 10.32 -13.22
C SER A 268 -24.59 10.74 -12.34
N PHE A 269 -23.93 9.79 -11.69
CA PHE A 269 -22.75 10.00 -10.89
C PHE A 269 -21.53 10.27 -11.77
N ASP A 270 -21.27 9.43 -12.77
CA ASP A 270 -20.17 9.60 -13.75
C ASP A 270 -20.28 10.96 -14.47
N ALA A 271 -21.50 11.43 -14.78
CA ALA A 271 -21.76 12.76 -15.34
C ALA A 271 -21.52 13.92 -14.34
N LYS A 272 -21.67 13.65 -13.03
CA LYS A 272 -21.36 14.62 -11.96
C LYS A 272 -19.88 14.62 -11.57
N LEU A 273 -19.10 13.61 -11.97
CA LEU A 273 -17.68 13.57 -11.68
C LEU A 273 -17.00 14.79 -12.33
N PRO A 274 -16.23 15.58 -11.56
CA PRO A 274 -15.51 16.70 -12.14
C PRO A 274 -14.29 16.23 -12.95
N PHE A 275 -14.09 14.92 -13.09
CA PHE A 275 -12.95 14.33 -13.75
C PHE A 275 -13.30 13.01 -14.45
N THR A 276 -12.50 12.64 -15.44
CA THR A 276 -12.55 11.37 -16.18
C THR A 276 -11.54 10.39 -15.62
N LEU A 277 -11.90 9.12 -15.65
CA LEU A 277 -11.13 8.02 -15.07
C LEU A 277 -9.85 7.74 -15.85
N THR A 278 -8.80 7.29 -15.18
CA THR A 278 -7.56 6.85 -15.86
C THR A 278 -7.79 5.60 -16.69
N GLU A 279 -6.94 5.31 -17.68
CA GLU A 279 -7.03 4.04 -18.45
C GLU A 279 -6.99 2.81 -17.53
N GLY A 280 -6.16 2.82 -16.48
CA GLY A 280 -6.15 1.77 -15.46
C GLY A 280 -7.48 1.66 -14.71
N GLN A 281 -8.05 2.77 -14.27
CA GLN A 281 -9.36 2.80 -13.60
C GLN A 281 -10.51 2.40 -14.54
N GLN A 282 -10.45 2.77 -15.82
CA GLN A 282 -11.44 2.37 -16.83
C GLN A 282 -11.35 0.89 -17.14
N LYS A 283 -10.14 0.37 -17.36
CA LYS A 283 -9.89 -1.05 -17.60
C LYS A 283 -10.39 -1.90 -16.44
N VAL A 284 -9.96 -1.57 -15.22
CA VAL A 284 -10.39 -2.28 -14.01
C VAL A 284 -11.90 -2.15 -13.78
N SER A 285 -12.48 -0.96 -13.97
CA SER A 285 -13.94 -0.82 -13.84
C SER A 285 -14.69 -1.65 -14.88
N LYS A 286 -14.16 -1.73 -16.11
CA LYS A 286 -14.74 -2.56 -17.17
C LYS A 286 -14.67 -4.04 -16.81
N GLU A 287 -13.51 -4.53 -16.35
CA GLU A 287 -13.36 -5.91 -15.86
C GLU A 287 -14.38 -6.23 -14.77
N ILE A 288 -14.54 -5.32 -13.80
CA ILE A 288 -15.55 -5.48 -12.73
C ILE A 288 -16.97 -5.46 -13.30
N PHE A 289 -17.30 -4.58 -14.24
CA PHE A 289 -18.64 -4.51 -14.83
C PHE A 289 -18.97 -5.73 -15.70
N ASP A 290 -18.00 -6.21 -16.46
CA ASP A 290 -18.15 -7.41 -17.31
C ASP A 290 -18.45 -8.63 -16.42
N ASP A 291 -17.80 -8.76 -15.26
CA ASP A 291 -18.07 -9.83 -14.30
C ASP A 291 -19.39 -9.65 -13.55
N LEU A 292 -19.72 -8.42 -13.13
CA LEU A 292 -21.02 -8.11 -12.49
C LEU A 292 -22.19 -8.45 -13.43
N ALA A 293 -21.99 -8.39 -14.75
CA ALA A 293 -22.99 -8.73 -15.74
C ALA A 293 -23.20 -10.25 -15.94
N THR A 294 -22.40 -11.10 -15.30
CA THR A 294 -22.54 -12.56 -15.41
C THR A 294 -23.66 -13.11 -14.52
N GLU A 295 -24.19 -14.28 -14.87
CA GLU A 295 -25.23 -14.99 -14.10
C GLU A 295 -24.64 -15.83 -12.95
N HIS A 296 -23.37 -15.64 -12.62
CA HIS A 296 -22.67 -16.30 -11.52
C HIS A 296 -21.89 -15.31 -10.64
N PRO A 297 -21.58 -15.63 -9.38
CA PRO A 297 -20.94 -14.68 -8.48
C PRO A 297 -19.51 -14.32 -8.88
N MET A 298 -19.26 -13.08 -9.31
CA MET A 298 -17.91 -12.48 -9.38
C MET A 298 -17.15 -12.61 -8.05
N HIS A 299 -15.93 -13.16 -8.12
CA HIS A 299 -14.98 -13.25 -7.01
C HIS A 299 -13.65 -12.59 -7.41
N ARG A 300 -13.50 -11.28 -7.15
CA ARG A 300 -12.38 -10.47 -7.67
C ARG A 300 -11.60 -9.76 -6.57
N LEU A 301 -10.28 -9.71 -6.73
CA LEU A 301 -9.35 -8.93 -5.92
C LEU A 301 -8.90 -7.68 -6.71
N LEU A 302 -9.26 -6.51 -6.19
CA LEU A 302 -8.73 -5.22 -6.61
C LEU A 302 -7.50 -4.86 -5.77
N GLN A 303 -6.34 -4.83 -6.41
CA GLN A 303 -5.09 -4.45 -5.77
C GLN A 303 -4.66 -3.06 -6.27
N GLY A 304 -4.30 -2.15 -5.37
CA GLY A 304 -3.76 -0.85 -5.74
C GLY A 304 -3.01 -0.17 -4.59
N GLU A 305 -2.00 0.64 -4.93
CA GLU A 305 -1.26 1.42 -3.93
C GLU A 305 -2.00 2.69 -3.49
N VAL A 306 -1.75 3.10 -2.25
CA VAL A 306 -2.41 4.25 -1.60
C VAL A 306 -1.93 5.56 -2.25
N GLY A 307 -2.75 6.21 -3.10
CA GLY A 307 -2.56 7.61 -3.52
C GLY A 307 -1.97 7.91 -4.92
N SER A 308 -2.21 7.07 -5.94
CA SER A 308 -1.54 7.12 -7.26
C SER A 308 -2.00 8.20 -8.26
N GLY A 309 -2.09 9.47 -7.85
CA GLY A 309 -2.22 10.55 -8.85
C GLY A 309 -2.68 11.86 -8.23
N LYS A 310 -1.83 12.89 -8.33
CA LYS A 310 -2.05 14.32 -8.01
C LYS A 310 -0.74 15.09 -7.72
N ALA A 311 0.46 14.53 -7.88
CA ALA A 311 1.64 15.18 -7.32
C ALA A 311 2.08 16.43 -8.11
N GLN A 312 2.45 17.48 -7.39
CA GLN A 312 3.07 18.68 -7.93
C GLN A 312 4.34 19.02 -7.15
N PRO A 313 5.30 19.73 -7.76
CA PRO A 313 6.50 20.18 -7.08
C PRO A 313 6.22 20.93 -5.78
N LEU A 314 7.09 20.79 -4.77
CA LEU A 314 6.93 21.51 -3.50
C LEU A 314 6.92 23.05 -3.67
N ASP A 315 7.55 23.55 -4.74
CA ASP A 315 7.57 24.96 -5.10
C ASP A 315 6.31 25.45 -5.84
N SER A 316 5.43 24.55 -6.27
CA SER A 316 4.11 24.89 -6.85
C SER A 316 3.24 25.63 -5.85
N LEU A 317 2.30 26.45 -6.33
CA LEU A 317 1.42 27.27 -5.51
C LEU A 317 -0.01 26.73 -5.49
N VAL A 318 -0.59 26.62 -4.31
CA VAL A 318 -1.99 26.26 -4.06
C VAL A 318 -2.74 27.51 -3.59
N LEU A 319 -3.89 27.78 -4.18
CA LEU A 319 -4.71 28.94 -3.84
C LEU A 319 -5.49 28.69 -2.55
N THR A 320 -5.33 29.58 -1.58
CA THR A 320 -6.07 29.61 -0.30
C THR A 320 -6.90 30.90 -0.20
N PRO A 321 -7.87 31.00 0.72
CA PRO A 321 -8.62 32.23 0.96
C PRO A 321 -7.72 33.44 1.35
N ALA A 322 -6.54 33.17 1.92
CA ALA A 322 -5.55 34.18 2.29
C ALA A 322 -4.55 34.51 1.17
N GLY A 323 -4.68 33.89 -0.01
CA GLY A 323 -3.75 33.99 -1.14
C GLY A 323 -3.04 32.68 -1.46
N PHE A 324 -2.01 32.73 -2.31
CA PHE A 324 -1.26 31.54 -2.68
C PHE A 324 -0.32 31.08 -1.56
N LYS A 325 -0.36 29.78 -1.27
CA LYS A 325 0.54 29.07 -0.36
C LYS A 325 1.37 28.05 -1.17
N ARG A 326 2.63 27.79 -0.83
CA ARG A 326 3.41 26.76 -1.54
C ARG A 326 2.89 25.38 -1.21
N MET A 327 2.93 24.45 -2.16
CA MET A 327 2.51 23.07 -2.01
C MET A 327 3.20 22.41 -0.81
N GLY A 328 4.52 22.61 -0.67
CA GLY A 328 5.28 22.08 0.47
C GLY A 328 4.93 22.69 1.84
N ASP A 329 4.25 23.85 1.86
CA ASP A 329 3.82 24.50 3.10
C ASP A 329 2.37 24.13 3.47
N VAL A 330 1.65 23.39 2.61
CA VAL A 330 0.25 22.99 2.86
C VAL A 330 0.19 21.85 3.87
N SER A 331 -0.68 22.00 4.87
CA SER A 331 -0.93 21.07 5.96
C SER A 331 -2.40 20.63 6.00
N VAL A 332 -2.67 19.47 6.59
CA VAL A 332 -4.04 19.02 6.87
C VAL A 332 -4.74 20.06 7.75
N GLY A 333 -5.96 20.44 7.38
CA GLY A 333 -6.75 21.49 8.01
C GLY A 333 -6.64 22.86 7.32
N ASP A 334 -5.70 23.06 6.40
CA ASP A 334 -5.63 24.30 5.62
C ASP A 334 -6.83 24.45 4.70
N ALA A 335 -7.33 25.69 4.54
CA ALA A 335 -8.38 26.00 3.59
C ALA A 335 -7.80 26.26 2.19
N VAL A 336 -8.33 25.60 1.17
CA VAL A 336 -7.98 25.78 -0.24
C VAL A 336 -9.19 26.15 -1.06
N VAL A 337 -8.96 26.84 -2.18
CA VAL A 337 -10.01 27.29 -3.09
C VAL A 337 -10.27 26.21 -4.14
N THR A 338 -11.53 25.91 -4.38
CA THR A 338 -11.99 24.97 -5.41
C THR A 338 -12.24 25.67 -6.75
N PRO A 339 -12.37 24.95 -7.87
CA PRO A 339 -12.52 25.54 -9.21
C PRO A 339 -13.76 26.43 -9.39
N VAL A 340 -14.83 26.09 -8.66
CA VAL A 340 -16.11 26.78 -8.66
C VAL A 340 -16.12 27.98 -7.72
N GLY A 341 -15.07 28.13 -6.90
CA GLY A 341 -14.86 29.26 -6.00
C GLY A 341 -15.19 28.99 -4.53
N ASP A 342 -15.66 27.78 -4.20
CA ASP A 342 -15.93 27.36 -2.82
C ASP A 342 -14.63 27.12 -2.05
N ILE A 343 -14.70 27.22 -0.72
CA ILE A 343 -13.59 26.94 0.18
C ILE A 343 -13.72 25.51 0.69
N ALA A 344 -12.64 24.75 0.60
CA ALA A 344 -12.59 23.37 1.09
C ALA A 344 -11.37 23.14 1.97
N LEU A 345 -11.47 22.19 2.90
CA LEU A 345 -10.38 21.88 3.82
C LEU A 345 -9.49 20.78 3.26
N VAL A 346 -8.19 20.93 3.40
CA VAL A 346 -7.22 19.87 3.10
C VAL A 346 -7.40 18.78 4.16
N ASP A 347 -7.86 17.60 3.77
CA ASP A 347 -8.07 16.47 4.68
C ASP A 347 -6.92 15.45 4.63
N GLY A 348 -6.01 15.59 3.65
CA GLY A 348 -4.82 14.77 3.52
C GLY A 348 -3.69 15.49 2.79
N VAL A 349 -2.47 15.30 3.25
CA VAL A 349 -1.25 15.74 2.57
C VAL A 349 -0.34 14.52 2.44
N PHE A 350 0.12 14.24 1.23
CA PHE A 350 0.89 13.04 0.92
C PHE A 350 2.12 13.40 0.09
N PRO A 351 3.30 13.44 0.70
CA PRO A 351 4.55 13.68 -0.03
C PRO A 351 4.86 12.52 -0.99
N GLN A 352 5.33 12.90 -2.17
CA GLN A 352 5.55 12.07 -3.34
C GLN A 352 6.97 12.29 -3.91
N GLY A 353 7.94 12.73 -3.08
CA GLY A 353 9.38 12.52 -3.29
C GLY A 353 9.90 13.04 -4.63
N GLU A 354 11.03 12.52 -5.15
CA GLU A 354 11.52 12.97 -6.47
C GLU A 354 10.85 12.26 -7.64
N ARG A 355 9.99 13.00 -8.36
CA ARG A 355 9.38 12.56 -9.62
C ARG A 355 9.93 13.36 -10.80
N ASP A 356 9.82 12.77 -11.98
CA ASP A 356 10.03 13.47 -13.26
C ASP A 356 8.92 14.52 -13.43
N VAL A 357 9.31 15.79 -13.46
CA VAL A 357 8.38 16.92 -13.53
C VAL A 357 8.34 17.45 -14.96
N TRP A 358 7.11 17.70 -15.41
CA TRP A 358 6.76 18.25 -16.69
C TRP A 358 6.05 19.59 -16.49
N GLN A 359 6.33 20.54 -17.38
CA GLN A 359 5.76 21.87 -17.40
C GLN A 359 4.77 21.97 -18.54
N LEU A 360 3.49 22.14 -18.21
CA LEU A 360 2.45 22.50 -19.16
C LEU A 360 2.59 23.99 -19.49
N VAL A 361 2.85 24.31 -20.75
CA VAL A 361 2.88 25.69 -21.26
C VAL A 361 1.52 26.02 -21.86
N LEU A 362 0.86 27.04 -21.34
CA LEU A 362 -0.48 27.44 -21.76
C LEU A 362 -0.46 28.52 -22.85
N SER A 363 -1.61 28.74 -23.50
CA SER A 363 -1.77 29.65 -24.63
C SER A 363 -1.55 31.14 -24.29
N ASP A 364 -1.48 31.47 -23.01
CA ASP A 364 -1.14 32.79 -22.48
C ASP A 364 0.30 32.86 -21.95
N ASP A 365 1.11 31.86 -22.29
CA ASP A 365 2.49 31.62 -21.85
C ASP A 365 2.63 31.44 -20.32
N SER A 366 1.52 31.25 -19.59
CA SER A 366 1.59 30.76 -18.21
C SER A 366 1.96 29.27 -18.18
N THR A 367 2.59 28.84 -17.10
CA THR A 367 3.08 27.47 -16.97
C THR A 367 2.60 26.82 -15.68
N VAL A 368 2.38 25.51 -15.71
CA VAL A 368 2.11 24.73 -14.49
C VAL A 368 2.96 23.48 -14.50
N GLU A 369 3.56 23.17 -13.37
CA GLU A 369 4.42 22.01 -13.21
C GLU A 369 3.69 20.88 -12.49
N CYS A 370 3.89 19.65 -12.97
CA CYS A 370 3.27 18.45 -12.43
C CYS A 370 4.08 17.20 -12.83
N ASP A 371 3.78 16.06 -12.22
CA ASP A 371 4.31 14.78 -12.71
C ASP A 371 3.59 14.32 -14.01
N ASP A 372 4.14 13.31 -14.69
CA ASP A 372 3.60 12.79 -15.98
C ASP A 372 2.20 12.14 -15.82
N GLU A 373 1.84 11.76 -14.59
CA GLU A 373 0.58 11.09 -14.23
C GLU A 373 -0.50 12.06 -13.71
N HIS A 374 -0.18 13.36 -13.66
CA HIS A 374 -1.07 14.37 -13.13
C HIS A 374 -2.31 14.55 -14.00
N LEU A 375 -3.49 14.48 -13.38
CA LEU A 375 -4.78 14.53 -14.06
C LEU A 375 -5.25 15.96 -14.28
N TRP A 376 -5.56 16.31 -15.53
CA TRP A 376 -6.02 17.64 -15.92
C TRP A 376 -7.41 17.62 -16.53
N ILE A 377 -8.32 18.46 -16.02
CA ILE A 377 -9.60 18.75 -16.68
C ILE A 377 -9.35 19.59 -17.93
N VAL A 378 -9.68 19.04 -19.10
CA VAL A 378 -9.47 19.64 -20.41
C VAL A 378 -10.68 19.44 -21.32
N GLY A 379 -11.05 20.46 -22.09
CA GLY A 379 -12.04 20.34 -23.16
C GLY A 379 -11.54 21.01 -24.42
N THR A 380 -12.14 20.69 -25.57
CA THR A 380 -11.78 21.41 -26.81
C THR A 380 -12.44 22.80 -26.83
N SER A 381 -11.83 23.74 -27.55
CA SER A 381 -12.36 25.11 -27.68
C SER A 381 -13.86 25.21 -27.98
N CYS A 382 -14.40 24.28 -28.79
CA CYS A 382 -15.81 24.27 -29.20
C CYS A 382 -16.70 23.40 -28.30
N ALA A 383 -16.12 22.44 -27.55
CA ALA A 383 -16.87 21.54 -26.69
C ALA A 383 -17.53 22.29 -25.54
N TRP A 384 -16.76 23.17 -24.89
CA TRP A 384 -17.23 23.98 -23.78
C TRP A 384 -18.40 24.91 -24.15
N ASP A 385 -18.38 25.51 -25.34
CA ASP A 385 -19.45 26.42 -25.79
C ASP A 385 -20.70 25.70 -26.27
N ARG A 386 -20.57 24.39 -26.54
CA ARG A 386 -21.68 23.48 -26.88
C ARG A 386 -22.23 22.77 -25.64
N GLY A 387 -21.74 23.09 -24.45
CA GLY A 387 -22.13 22.41 -23.20
C GLY A 387 -21.69 20.95 -23.14
N GLN A 388 -20.69 20.55 -23.93
CA GLN A 388 -20.14 19.19 -23.85
C GLN A 388 -19.24 19.06 -22.63
N GLU A 389 -19.32 17.91 -21.97
CA GLU A 389 -18.55 17.62 -20.76
C GLU A 389 -17.03 17.64 -21.01
N PRO A 390 -16.24 18.15 -20.06
CA PRO A 390 -14.79 18.09 -20.15
C PRO A 390 -14.27 16.66 -20.06
N LYS A 391 -13.10 16.46 -20.65
CA LYS A 391 -12.31 15.25 -20.48
C LYS A 391 -11.26 15.46 -19.40
N VAL A 392 -10.76 14.39 -18.84
CA VAL A 392 -9.59 14.38 -17.99
C VAL A 392 -8.57 13.49 -18.60
N LEU A 393 -7.39 14.07 -18.77
CA LEU A 393 -6.25 13.46 -19.37
C LEU A 393 -5.07 13.66 -18.42
N THR A 394 -4.22 12.66 -18.35
CA THR A 394 -2.90 12.75 -17.72
C THR A 394 -2.02 13.73 -18.48
N ALA A 395 -1.01 14.29 -17.82
CA ALA A 395 0.01 15.11 -18.47
C ALA A 395 0.69 14.35 -19.64
N ARG A 396 0.89 13.03 -19.49
CA ARG A 396 1.37 12.12 -20.53
C ARG A 396 0.45 12.03 -21.75
N GLU A 397 -0.85 11.85 -21.56
CA GLU A 397 -1.83 11.78 -22.66
C GLU A 397 -1.94 13.12 -23.39
N ILE A 398 -1.94 14.23 -22.65
CA ILE A 398 -1.93 15.56 -23.23
C ILE A 398 -0.68 15.74 -24.09
N ARG A 399 0.49 15.34 -23.57
CA ARG A 399 1.78 15.40 -24.28
C ARG A 399 1.79 14.63 -25.60
N ALA A 400 1.09 13.51 -25.66
CA ALA A 400 0.98 12.70 -26.88
C ALA A 400 0.10 13.34 -27.98
N ASP A 401 -0.81 14.26 -27.63
CA ASP A 401 -1.87 14.75 -28.52
C ASP A 401 -2.23 16.23 -28.28
N ILE A 402 -1.23 17.12 -28.29
CA ILE A 402 -1.38 18.54 -27.92
C ILE A 402 -2.10 19.38 -29.01
N HIS A 403 -1.92 19.06 -30.29
CA HIS A 403 -2.31 19.93 -31.41
C HIS A 403 -3.41 19.33 -32.29
N LYS A 404 -4.33 20.17 -32.77
CA LYS A 404 -5.24 19.82 -33.88
C LYS A 404 -4.48 19.86 -35.21
N ALA A 405 -5.06 19.28 -36.26
CA ALA A 405 -4.49 19.28 -37.62
C ALA A 405 -4.15 20.67 -38.19
N ASN A 406 -4.78 21.73 -37.66
CA ASN A 406 -4.53 23.13 -38.05
C ASN A 406 -3.44 23.84 -37.19
N GLY A 407 -2.74 23.11 -36.33
CA GLY A 407 -1.69 23.64 -35.44
C GLY A 407 -2.19 24.38 -34.18
N SER A 408 -3.51 24.52 -33.98
CA SER A 408 -4.05 25.10 -32.75
C SER A 408 -4.08 24.08 -31.60
N SER A 409 -4.03 24.57 -30.36
CA SER A 409 -4.18 23.73 -29.16
C SER A 409 -5.46 22.89 -29.24
N LYS A 410 -5.33 21.59 -28.95
CA LYS A 410 -6.46 20.67 -28.90
C LYS A 410 -7.23 20.81 -27.59
N TRP A 411 -6.48 20.87 -26.49
CA TRP A 411 -6.98 20.83 -25.13
C TRP A 411 -6.94 22.21 -24.46
N TYR A 412 -8.02 22.58 -23.76
CA TYR A 412 -8.17 23.83 -23.03
C TYR A 412 -8.62 23.55 -21.60
N LEU A 413 -7.95 24.16 -20.63
CA LEU A 413 -8.27 24.08 -19.22
C LEU A 413 -9.55 24.89 -18.90
N PRO A 414 -10.34 24.48 -17.88
CA PRO A 414 -11.48 25.26 -17.42
C PRO A 414 -11.02 26.63 -16.90
N ALA A 415 -11.92 27.61 -16.97
CA ALA A 415 -11.72 28.89 -16.30
C ALA A 415 -12.10 28.73 -14.82
N VAL A 416 -11.31 29.32 -13.94
CA VAL A 416 -11.59 29.32 -12.49
C VAL A 416 -12.52 30.49 -12.16
N THR A 417 -13.55 30.23 -11.35
CA THR A 417 -14.42 31.28 -10.84
C THR A 417 -13.60 32.21 -9.93
N PRO A 418 -13.66 33.54 -10.12
CA PRO A 418 -12.97 34.47 -9.23
C PRO A 418 -13.50 34.35 -7.80
N VAL A 419 -12.60 34.37 -6.82
CA VAL A 419 -12.93 34.30 -5.39
C VAL A 419 -12.42 35.51 -4.65
N ASP A 420 -13.10 35.95 -3.60
CA ASP A 420 -12.56 36.96 -2.69
C ASP A 420 -11.35 36.39 -1.93
N LEU A 421 -10.23 37.11 -2.01
CA LEU A 421 -9.02 36.81 -1.25
C LEU A 421 -8.95 37.84 -0.13
N SER A 422 -8.85 37.44 1.13
CA SER A 422 -8.71 38.40 2.21
C SER A 422 -7.90 37.82 3.35
N ASP A 423 -6.86 38.56 3.74
CA ASP A 423 -6.14 38.34 4.99
C ASP A 423 -6.70 39.20 6.14
N GLY A 424 -7.85 39.86 5.94
CA GLY A 424 -8.46 40.79 6.88
C GLY A 424 -7.85 42.20 6.90
N THR A 425 -6.84 42.48 6.06
CA THR A 425 -6.17 43.78 6.00
C THR A 425 -6.82 44.67 4.96
N ALA A 426 -7.41 45.79 5.38
CA ALA A 426 -7.91 46.78 4.43
C ALA A 426 -6.75 47.43 3.66
N PRO A 427 -6.86 47.62 2.33
CA PRO A 427 -5.83 48.28 1.57
C PRO A 427 -5.60 49.71 2.10
N PRO A 428 -4.33 50.16 2.21
CA PRO A 428 -3.99 51.45 2.83
C PRO A 428 -4.37 52.66 1.96
N LEU A 429 -4.80 52.42 0.71
CA LEU A 429 -5.28 53.40 -0.24
C LEU A 429 -6.49 52.83 -0.98
N ASP A 430 -7.35 53.72 -1.47
CA ASP A 430 -8.41 53.34 -2.39
C ASP A 430 -7.81 52.56 -3.59
N PRO A 431 -8.32 51.37 -3.91
CA PRO A 431 -7.74 50.50 -4.95
C PRO A 431 -7.70 51.14 -6.33
N TYR A 432 -8.74 51.91 -6.71
CA TYR A 432 -8.77 52.59 -8.01
C TYR A 432 -7.75 53.73 -8.06
N LEU A 433 -7.70 54.56 -7.00
CA LEU A 433 -6.67 55.60 -6.85
C LEU A 433 -5.25 55.00 -6.93
N PHE A 434 -5.02 53.87 -6.29
CA PHE A 434 -3.74 53.19 -6.32
C PHE A 434 -3.36 52.70 -7.73
N GLY A 435 -4.31 52.11 -8.47
CA GLY A 435 -4.13 51.73 -9.86
C GLY A 435 -3.74 52.92 -10.76
N LEU A 436 -4.41 54.06 -10.60
CA LEU A 436 -4.08 55.30 -11.31
C LEU A 436 -2.66 55.79 -11.01
N LEU A 437 -2.25 55.74 -9.74
CA LEU A 437 -0.89 56.13 -9.32
C LEU A 437 0.16 55.18 -9.90
N LEU A 438 -0.12 53.89 -9.98
CA LEU A 438 0.80 52.92 -10.58
C LEU A 438 0.96 53.11 -12.10
N GLY A 439 -0.09 53.51 -12.81
CA GLY A 439 0.01 53.84 -14.25
C GLY A 439 0.72 55.18 -14.48
N ASP A 440 -0.08 56.26 -14.52
CA ASP A 440 0.37 57.61 -14.85
C ASP A 440 0.90 58.44 -13.67
N GLY A 441 1.04 57.84 -12.48
CA GLY A 441 1.63 58.49 -11.31
C GLY A 441 3.16 58.49 -11.30
N SER A 442 3.73 59.55 -10.74
CA SER A 442 5.15 59.68 -10.40
C SER A 442 5.29 59.91 -8.89
N PHE A 443 6.17 59.15 -8.24
CA PHE A 443 6.44 59.21 -6.80
C PHE A 443 7.93 58.98 -6.47
N ARG A 444 8.83 59.25 -7.42
CA ARG A 444 10.29 59.12 -7.24
C ARG A 444 10.85 60.21 -6.31
N HIS A 445 10.42 61.44 -6.52
CA HIS A 445 10.87 62.61 -5.75
C HIS A 445 9.72 63.47 -5.24
N ASN A 446 8.58 63.44 -5.92
CA ASN A 446 7.35 64.14 -5.60
C ASN A 446 6.15 63.29 -6.01
N LEU A 447 5.00 63.47 -5.35
CA LEU A 447 3.74 62.81 -5.73
C LEU A 447 3.06 63.64 -6.82
N ARG A 448 2.99 63.12 -8.04
CA ARG A 448 2.34 63.75 -9.20
C ARG A 448 1.56 62.71 -9.98
N MET A 449 0.43 63.10 -10.56
CA MET A 449 -0.35 62.30 -11.50
C MET A 449 -0.67 63.15 -12.73
N SER A 450 -0.47 62.61 -13.92
CA SER A 450 -0.70 63.31 -15.17
C SER A 450 -1.97 62.78 -15.84
N THR A 451 -2.98 63.62 -16.04
CA THR A 451 -4.22 63.24 -16.75
C THR A 451 -4.90 64.46 -17.38
N ILE A 452 -5.62 64.22 -18.48
CA ILE A 452 -6.49 65.21 -19.14
C ILE A 452 -7.98 64.86 -18.99
N ASP A 453 -8.28 63.68 -18.42
CA ASP A 453 -9.64 63.15 -18.32
C ASP A 453 -10.30 63.66 -17.01
N GLU A 454 -11.35 64.48 -17.13
CA GLU A 454 -12.09 65.02 -15.96
C GLU A 454 -12.76 63.92 -15.12
N GLU A 455 -13.17 62.81 -15.75
CA GLU A 455 -13.71 61.63 -15.04
C GLU A 455 -12.70 61.05 -14.04
N ILE A 456 -11.42 60.99 -14.43
CA ILE A 456 -10.33 60.53 -13.55
C ILE A 456 -10.13 61.53 -12.41
N LEU A 457 -10.14 62.83 -12.69
CA LEU A 457 -10.01 63.87 -11.65
C LEU A 457 -11.15 63.82 -10.64
N ALA A 458 -12.39 63.62 -11.10
CA ALA A 458 -13.56 63.46 -10.23
C ALA A 458 -13.44 62.20 -9.36
N ALA A 459 -13.04 61.07 -9.94
CA ALA A 459 -12.84 59.82 -9.20
C ALA A 459 -11.72 59.94 -8.16
N VAL A 460 -10.60 60.61 -8.49
CA VAL A 460 -9.51 60.87 -7.55
C VAL A 460 -9.94 61.77 -6.41
N ARG A 461 -10.72 62.83 -6.68
CA ARG A 461 -11.27 63.69 -5.60
C ARG A 461 -12.14 62.90 -4.64
N PHE A 462 -12.96 61.98 -5.15
CA PHE A 462 -13.81 61.12 -4.32
C PHE A 462 -13.01 60.09 -3.52
N ALA A 463 -11.97 59.51 -4.12
CA ALA A 463 -11.10 58.50 -3.51
C ALA A 463 -9.98 59.08 -2.62
N SER A 464 -9.82 60.41 -2.59
CA SER A 464 -8.76 61.08 -1.83
C SER A 464 -9.04 61.02 -0.32
N PRO A 465 -8.01 60.84 0.53
CA PRO A 465 -8.18 60.93 1.98
C PRO A 465 -8.74 62.30 2.39
N PRO A 466 -9.55 62.39 3.47
CA PRO A 466 -10.22 63.64 3.89
C PRO A 466 -9.26 64.82 4.13
N ASP A 467 -8.04 64.51 4.57
CA ASP A 467 -6.99 65.48 4.86
C ASP A 467 -6.17 65.88 3.62
N CYS A 468 -6.56 65.46 2.42
CA CYS A 468 -5.85 65.75 1.17
C CYS A 468 -6.75 66.43 0.14
N GLU A 469 -6.18 67.43 -0.54
CA GLU A 469 -6.78 68.11 -1.67
C GLU A 469 -5.99 67.83 -2.96
N LEU A 470 -6.71 67.63 -4.06
CA LEU A 470 -6.14 67.50 -5.40
C LEU A 470 -5.93 68.89 -6.01
N VAL A 471 -4.68 69.25 -6.26
CA VAL A 471 -4.30 70.59 -6.74
C VAL A 471 -3.53 70.48 -8.05
N ALA A 472 -3.85 71.35 -9.01
CA ALA A 472 -3.11 71.47 -10.26
C ALA A 472 -1.67 71.97 -10.01
N VAL A 473 -0.70 71.41 -10.71
CA VAL A 473 0.69 71.86 -10.65
C VAL A 473 0.86 73.12 -11.50
N PRO A 474 1.35 74.24 -10.92
CA PRO A 474 1.55 75.47 -11.67
C PRO A 474 2.46 75.26 -12.89
N GLY A 475 2.02 75.73 -14.06
CA GLY A 475 2.77 75.63 -15.32
C GLY A 475 2.58 74.33 -16.11
N SER A 476 1.81 73.37 -15.60
CA SER A 476 1.42 72.16 -16.34
C SER A 476 -0.08 72.18 -16.66
N ARG A 477 -0.45 71.67 -17.84
CA ARG A 477 -1.85 71.60 -18.30
C ARG A 477 -2.56 70.31 -17.87
N CYS A 478 -1.82 69.32 -17.41
CA CYS A 478 -2.33 67.98 -17.11
C CYS A 478 -1.77 67.37 -15.82
N ASP A 479 -0.83 68.03 -15.13
CA ASP A 479 -0.27 67.49 -13.89
C ASP A 479 -1.02 67.97 -12.64
N TYR A 480 -1.35 67.02 -11.79
CA TYR A 480 -2.00 67.24 -10.50
C TYR A 480 -1.18 66.59 -9.38
N THR A 481 -1.36 67.08 -8.15
CA THR A 481 -0.70 66.56 -6.96
C THR A 481 -1.66 66.56 -5.79
N LEU A 482 -1.58 65.53 -4.93
CA LEU A 482 -2.33 65.44 -3.69
C LEU A 482 -1.52 66.08 -2.57
N ARG A 483 -2.06 67.14 -1.96
CA ARG A 483 -1.41 67.89 -0.87
C ARG A 483 -2.28 67.86 0.38
N LEU A 484 -1.66 67.97 1.55
CA LEU A 484 -2.38 68.09 2.80
C LEU A 484 -3.21 69.38 2.84
N SER A 485 -4.47 69.27 3.21
CA SER A 485 -5.39 70.38 3.38
C SER A 485 -5.06 71.15 4.68
N GLY A 486 -4.77 72.45 4.60
CA GLY A 486 -4.55 73.33 5.77
C GLY A 486 -3.22 74.12 5.81
N PRO A 487 -2.96 74.91 6.87
CA PRO A 487 -1.79 75.78 6.97
C PRO A 487 -0.47 75.00 7.01
N ARG A 488 0.54 75.46 6.24
CA ARG A 488 1.88 74.88 6.22
C ARG A 488 2.60 75.14 7.55
N GLY A 489 2.64 74.15 8.45
CA GLY A 489 3.37 74.31 9.73
C GLY A 489 3.34 73.15 10.73
N GLY A 490 2.97 71.92 10.34
CA GLY A 490 2.87 70.80 11.28
C GLY A 490 3.74 69.58 10.90
N THR A 491 4.03 68.73 11.87
CA THR A 491 4.66 67.40 11.73
C THR A 491 3.81 66.36 10.96
N ARG A 492 2.63 66.76 10.45
CA ARG A 492 1.73 65.86 9.71
C ARG A 492 2.34 65.48 8.36
N ARG A 493 2.37 64.18 8.09
CA ARG A 493 2.84 63.60 6.82
C ARG A 493 1.64 63.32 5.92
N ASN A 494 1.80 63.51 4.61
CA ASN A 494 0.75 63.21 3.64
C ASN A 494 0.41 61.71 3.71
N PRO A 495 -0.86 61.32 3.96
CA PRO A 495 -1.25 59.92 4.12
C PRO A 495 -0.95 59.06 2.88
N VAL A 496 -1.11 59.62 1.68
CA VAL A 496 -0.78 58.92 0.42
C VAL A 496 0.72 58.66 0.31
N ILE A 497 1.56 59.63 0.66
CA ILE A 497 3.01 59.47 0.68
C ILE A 497 3.43 58.44 1.74
N SER A 498 2.80 58.47 2.92
CA SER A 498 3.05 57.51 4.00
C SER A 498 2.68 56.09 3.58
N ALA A 499 1.54 55.90 2.91
CA ALA A 499 1.11 54.62 2.38
C ALA A 499 2.09 54.11 1.29
N LEU A 500 2.48 54.94 0.33
CA LEU A 500 3.46 54.56 -0.70
C LEU A 500 4.84 54.18 -0.11
N ARG A 501 5.25 54.82 0.99
CA ARG A 501 6.47 54.44 1.73
C ARG A 501 6.31 53.08 2.41
N ALA A 502 5.18 52.85 3.07
CA ALA A 502 4.89 51.57 3.72
C ALA A 502 4.83 50.41 2.72
N LEU A 503 4.32 50.68 1.51
CA LEU A 503 4.26 49.73 0.40
C LEU A 503 5.59 49.54 -0.35
N GLY A 504 6.65 50.27 0.02
CA GLY A 504 7.97 50.20 -0.62
C GLY A 504 8.03 50.79 -2.04
N LEU A 505 7.04 51.60 -2.43
CA LEU A 505 6.95 52.21 -3.77
C LEU A 505 7.50 53.64 -3.80
N TRP A 506 7.57 54.34 -2.67
CA TRP A 506 8.14 55.70 -2.64
C TRP A 506 9.61 55.70 -3.08
N GLY A 507 9.95 56.48 -4.11
CA GLY A 507 11.29 56.48 -4.70
C GLY A 507 11.45 55.56 -5.92
N ALA A 508 10.49 54.69 -6.21
CA ALA A 508 10.53 53.82 -7.38
C ALA A 508 10.34 54.62 -8.68
N GLY A 509 11.13 54.29 -9.71
CA GLY A 509 10.92 54.80 -11.07
C GLY A 509 9.96 53.92 -11.86
N SER A 510 9.66 54.29 -13.11
CA SER A 510 8.75 53.52 -13.98
C SER A 510 9.18 52.06 -14.21
N HIS A 511 10.47 51.75 -14.11
CA HIS A 511 11.01 50.39 -14.23
C HIS A 511 10.83 49.54 -12.98
N ASP A 512 10.67 50.18 -11.81
CA ASP A 512 10.69 49.52 -10.51
C ASP A 512 9.28 49.36 -9.91
N LYS A 513 8.25 49.89 -10.58
CA LYS A 513 6.86 49.78 -10.12
C LYS A 513 6.42 48.31 -10.07
N PHE A 514 5.63 47.97 -9.05
CA PHE A 514 5.05 46.64 -8.85
C PHE A 514 3.74 46.74 -8.06
N LEU A 515 2.96 45.67 -8.06
CA LEU A 515 1.72 45.53 -7.30
C LEU A 515 2.00 44.81 -5.97
N PRO A 516 1.83 45.47 -4.81
CA PRO A 516 2.03 44.85 -3.50
C PRO A 516 0.99 43.76 -3.18
N PRO A 517 1.34 42.73 -2.37
CA PRO A 517 0.42 41.65 -2.00
C PRO A 517 -0.91 42.07 -1.39
N VAL A 518 -0.95 43.17 -0.62
CA VAL A 518 -2.20 43.70 -0.03
C VAL A 518 -3.26 44.09 -1.07
N PHE A 519 -2.84 44.39 -2.31
CA PHE A 519 -3.75 44.66 -3.43
C PHE A 519 -3.96 43.42 -4.33
N LYS A 520 -3.27 42.32 -4.06
CA LYS A 520 -3.47 41.01 -4.69
C LYS A 520 -4.40 40.13 -3.87
N ASN A 521 -4.23 40.10 -2.55
CA ASN A 521 -5.02 39.31 -1.61
C ASN A 521 -6.19 40.15 -1.06
N THR A 522 -7.00 40.69 -1.98
CA THR A 522 -8.16 41.52 -1.65
C THR A 522 -9.39 41.08 -2.45
N SER A 523 -10.54 41.70 -2.15
CA SER A 523 -11.82 41.36 -2.79
C SER A 523 -11.74 41.45 -4.31
N ILE A 524 -12.59 40.70 -5.01
CA ILE A 524 -12.76 40.76 -6.47
C ILE A 524 -12.98 42.21 -6.89
N LYS A 525 -13.83 42.94 -6.14
CA LYS A 525 -14.14 44.35 -6.38
C LYS A 525 -12.89 45.23 -6.31
N ASP A 526 -12.06 45.05 -5.29
CA ASP A 526 -10.87 45.87 -5.09
C ASP A 526 -9.79 45.54 -6.12
N ARG A 527 -9.57 44.25 -6.44
CA ARG A 527 -8.67 43.84 -7.53
C ARG A 527 -9.09 44.38 -8.89
N LEU A 528 -10.40 44.32 -9.19
CA LEU A 528 -10.95 44.91 -10.41
C LEU A 528 -10.75 46.43 -10.43
N ALA A 529 -10.95 47.11 -9.30
CA ALA A 529 -10.73 48.56 -9.19
C ALA A 529 -9.25 48.95 -9.42
N VAL A 530 -8.28 48.19 -8.89
CA VAL A 530 -6.85 48.40 -9.20
C VAL A 530 -6.60 48.24 -10.70
N LEU A 531 -7.12 47.15 -11.29
CA LEU A 531 -6.96 46.88 -12.72
C LEU A 531 -7.57 48.01 -13.56
N GLN A 532 -8.76 48.48 -13.22
CA GLN A 532 -9.43 49.59 -13.90
C GLN A 532 -8.60 50.88 -13.85
N GLY A 533 -8.01 51.21 -12.70
CA GLY A 533 -7.10 52.37 -12.60
C GLY A 533 -5.86 52.25 -13.51
N LEU A 534 -5.27 51.06 -13.60
CA LEU A 534 -4.14 50.78 -14.51
C LEU A 534 -4.54 50.81 -15.99
N MET A 535 -5.76 50.35 -16.30
CA MET A 535 -6.28 50.31 -17.67
C MET A 535 -6.77 51.67 -18.15
N ASP A 536 -7.36 52.49 -17.28
CA ASP A 536 -7.82 53.82 -17.62
C ASP A 536 -6.65 54.80 -17.87
N THR A 537 -5.48 54.49 -17.33
CA THR A 537 -4.20 55.16 -17.63
C THR A 537 -3.52 54.52 -18.84
N ASP A 538 -2.65 53.55 -18.61
CA ASP A 538 -1.75 52.92 -19.60
C ASP A 538 -2.42 51.83 -20.45
N GLY A 539 -3.71 51.54 -20.23
CA GLY A 539 -4.49 50.59 -21.01
C GLY A 539 -4.97 51.15 -22.35
N THR A 540 -5.01 50.30 -23.37
CA THR A 540 -5.38 50.64 -24.74
C THR A 540 -6.38 49.64 -25.31
N VAL A 541 -7.28 50.14 -26.15
CA VAL A 541 -8.18 49.34 -26.98
C VAL A 541 -7.85 49.62 -28.43
N ASP A 542 -7.74 48.58 -29.26
CA ASP A 542 -7.47 48.73 -30.70
C ASP A 542 -8.62 49.45 -31.44
N ALA A 543 -8.36 49.84 -32.69
CA ALA A 543 -9.33 50.57 -33.50
C ALA A 543 -10.57 49.72 -33.85
N GLN A 544 -10.45 48.38 -33.82
CA GLN A 544 -11.56 47.47 -34.06
C GLN A 544 -12.42 47.20 -32.81
N GLY A 545 -11.98 47.64 -31.62
CA GLY A 545 -12.65 47.38 -30.35
C GLY A 545 -12.49 45.94 -29.84
N MET A 546 -11.57 45.16 -30.41
CA MET A 546 -11.45 43.72 -30.22
C MET A 546 -10.28 43.30 -29.33
N SER A 547 -9.17 44.04 -29.38
CA SER A 547 -7.97 43.78 -28.58
C SER A 547 -7.78 44.84 -27.50
N VAL A 548 -7.58 44.37 -26.27
CA VAL A 548 -7.30 45.19 -25.09
C VAL A 548 -5.89 44.87 -24.61
N SER A 549 -5.08 45.91 -24.35
CA SER A 549 -3.73 45.73 -23.85
C SER A 549 -3.25 46.80 -22.89
N PHE A 550 -2.43 46.42 -21.93
CA PHE A 550 -1.71 47.31 -21.01
C PHE A 550 -0.23 47.34 -21.37
N CYS A 551 0.42 48.51 -21.31
CA CYS A 551 1.84 48.65 -21.64
C CYS A 551 2.61 49.21 -20.44
N SER A 552 3.69 48.57 -20.03
CA SER A 552 4.57 49.09 -18.98
C SER A 552 6.04 48.81 -19.27
N VAL A 553 6.93 49.72 -18.84
CA VAL A 553 8.38 49.50 -18.89
C VAL A 553 8.89 48.65 -17.73
N SER A 554 8.08 48.44 -16.68
CA SER A 554 8.37 47.49 -15.61
C SER A 554 7.87 46.11 -16.00
N ARG A 555 8.79 45.14 -16.07
CA ARG A 555 8.43 43.73 -16.28
C ARG A 555 7.56 43.22 -15.14
N ARG A 556 7.94 43.57 -13.90
CA ARG A 556 7.25 43.12 -12.69
C ARG A 556 5.81 43.61 -12.67
N LEU A 557 5.56 44.88 -12.99
CA LEU A 557 4.20 45.41 -13.08
C LEU A 557 3.40 44.73 -14.21
N ALA A 558 4.03 44.42 -15.35
CA ALA A 558 3.36 43.71 -16.44
C ALA A 558 2.95 42.28 -16.03
N ASP A 559 3.81 41.55 -15.31
CA ASP A 559 3.49 40.23 -14.76
C ASP A 559 2.41 40.33 -13.66
N ASP A 560 2.44 41.38 -12.84
CA ASP A 560 1.43 41.67 -11.81
C ASP A 560 0.04 41.97 -12.41
N VAL A 561 -0.02 42.71 -13.52
CA VAL A 561 -1.26 42.94 -14.27
C VAL A 561 -1.78 41.64 -14.89
N ALA A 562 -0.88 40.80 -15.41
CA ALA A 562 -1.28 39.48 -15.91
C ALA A 562 -1.85 38.60 -14.79
N TRP A 563 -1.27 38.67 -13.59
CA TRP A 563 -1.81 38.01 -12.40
C TRP A 563 -3.21 38.51 -12.04
N LEU A 564 -3.43 39.83 -11.99
CA LEU A 564 -4.74 40.42 -11.68
C LEU A 564 -5.82 39.91 -12.64
N VAL A 565 -5.52 39.92 -13.94
CA VAL A 565 -6.45 39.45 -14.97
C VAL A 565 -6.77 37.97 -14.80
N ARG A 566 -5.77 37.12 -14.56
CA ARG A 566 -5.99 35.67 -14.31
C ARG A 566 -6.80 35.42 -13.05
N SER A 567 -6.56 36.22 -12.01
CA SER A 567 -7.28 36.14 -10.73
C SER A 567 -8.76 36.56 -10.82
N LEU A 568 -9.13 37.24 -11.90
CA LEU A 568 -10.50 37.64 -12.26
C LEU A 568 -11.09 36.71 -13.36
N GLY A 569 -10.55 35.50 -13.50
CA GLY A 569 -11.05 34.49 -14.45
C GLY A 569 -10.69 34.79 -15.92
N GLY A 570 -9.81 35.76 -16.15
CA GLY A 570 -9.37 36.19 -17.47
C GLY A 570 -8.11 35.49 -17.98
N ARG A 571 -7.73 35.82 -19.21
CA ARG A 571 -6.50 35.38 -19.87
C ARG A 571 -5.59 36.58 -20.10
N ALA A 572 -4.32 36.48 -19.67
CA ALA A 572 -3.33 37.54 -19.88
C ALA A 572 -2.02 37.00 -20.43
N ARG A 573 -1.53 37.62 -21.51
CA ARG A 573 -0.27 37.27 -22.16
C ARG A 573 0.69 38.45 -22.15
N VAL A 574 1.87 38.29 -21.57
CA VAL A 574 2.91 39.33 -21.49
C VAL A 574 3.86 39.19 -22.68
N LEU A 575 3.89 40.18 -23.57
CA LEU A 575 4.71 40.19 -24.77
C LEU A 575 5.79 41.28 -24.69
N PRO A 576 7.06 41.00 -25.01
CA PRO A 576 8.07 42.03 -25.09
C PRO A 576 7.78 42.98 -26.27
N LYS A 577 7.94 44.29 -26.05
CA LYS A 577 7.70 45.36 -27.04
C LYS A 577 8.81 46.41 -26.95
N LYS A 578 9.86 46.24 -27.76
CA LYS A 578 11.07 47.10 -27.77
C LYS A 578 11.65 47.26 -26.35
N ALA A 579 11.43 48.42 -25.71
CA ALA A 579 11.91 48.77 -24.37
C ALA A 579 10.82 48.68 -23.28
N ALA A 580 9.69 48.03 -23.58
CA ALA A 580 8.55 47.85 -22.69
C ALA A 580 7.94 46.44 -22.82
N PHE A 581 6.94 46.14 -22.00
CA PHE A 581 6.17 44.91 -21.98
C PHE A 581 4.69 45.24 -22.21
N ASN A 582 4.07 44.51 -23.12
CA ASN A 582 2.68 44.67 -23.48
C ASN A 582 1.89 43.46 -23.01
N VAL A 583 0.95 43.66 -22.10
CA VAL A 583 0.05 42.64 -21.59
C VAL A 583 -1.22 42.65 -22.43
N SER A 584 -1.45 41.60 -23.21
CA SER A 584 -2.71 41.36 -23.90
C SER A 584 -3.71 40.80 -22.89
N ILE A 585 -4.91 41.39 -22.80
CA ILE A 585 -5.89 41.09 -21.76
C ILE A 585 -7.21 40.61 -22.37
N VAL A 586 -7.78 39.59 -21.75
CA VAL A 586 -9.14 39.09 -22.03
C VAL A 586 -9.81 38.82 -20.70
N LEU A 587 -10.97 39.42 -20.44
CA LEU A 587 -11.74 39.21 -19.21
C LEU A 587 -13.17 38.75 -19.55
N PRO A 588 -13.86 38.07 -18.62
CA PRO A 588 -15.31 37.89 -18.67
C PRO A 588 -16.07 39.22 -18.82
N GLU A 589 -17.22 39.22 -19.48
CA GLU A 589 -17.99 40.46 -19.77
C GLU A 589 -18.42 41.19 -18.49
N GLU A 590 -18.66 40.47 -17.41
CA GLU A 590 -19.00 40.99 -16.08
C GLU A 590 -17.86 41.77 -15.40
N TYR A 591 -16.60 41.56 -15.83
CA TYR A 591 -15.41 42.21 -15.28
C TYR A 591 -14.78 43.16 -16.29
N GLY A 592 -15.52 44.21 -16.67
CA GLY A 592 -15.08 45.23 -17.61
C GLY A 592 -13.75 45.90 -17.21
N PRO A 593 -12.73 45.93 -18.09
CA PRO A 593 -11.39 46.43 -17.74
C PRO A 593 -11.27 47.95 -17.61
N PHE A 594 -12.25 48.73 -18.06
CA PHE A 594 -12.20 50.20 -18.06
C PHE A 594 -13.37 50.77 -17.27
N ARG A 595 -13.12 51.83 -16.48
CA ARG A 595 -14.17 52.66 -15.89
C ARG A 595 -14.41 53.93 -16.72
N LEU A 596 -13.42 54.36 -17.49
CA LEU A 596 -13.48 55.56 -18.33
C LEU A 596 -14.39 55.34 -19.55
N ALA A 597 -15.44 56.15 -19.70
CA ALA A 597 -16.48 55.94 -20.71
C ALA A 597 -15.92 55.86 -22.15
N ARG A 598 -15.00 56.78 -22.51
CA ARG A 598 -14.40 56.79 -23.86
C ARG A 598 -13.65 55.50 -24.23
N LYS A 599 -13.14 54.74 -23.25
CA LYS A 599 -12.44 53.47 -23.48
C LYS A 599 -13.42 52.29 -23.40
N ALA A 600 -14.35 52.32 -22.44
CA ALA A 600 -15.40 51.32 -22.29
C ALA A 600 -16.30 51.23 -23.55
N ASP A 601 -16.78 52.37 -24.05
CA ASP A 601 -17.69 52.45 -25.21
C ASP A 601 -17.04 51.99 -26.53
N ARG A 602 -15.71 51.95 -26.58
CA ARG A 602 -14.95 51.45 -27.75
C ARG A 602 -14.85 49.94 -27.78
N MET A 603 -15.09 49.26 -26.66
CA MET A 603 -14.98 47.80 -26.57
C MET A 603 -16.18 47.14 -27.23
N ARG A 604 -15.93 46.14 -28.08
CA ARG A 604 -16.99 45.35 -28.73
C ARG A 604 -17.10 43.97 -28.06
N PRO A 605 -18.33 43.42 -27.94
CA PRO A 605 -18.53 42.07 -27.44
C PRO A 605 -17.85 41.05 -28.36
N ARG A 606 -17.21 40.04 -27.76
CA ARG A 606 -16.45 39.04 -28.50
C ARG A 606 -17.35 37.88 -28.96
N PRO A 607 -16.97 37.17 -30.05
CA PRO A 607 -17.62 35.92 -30.43
C PRO A 607 -17.52 34.88 -29.30
N LYS A 608 -18.60 34.12 -29.05
CA LYS A 608 -18.68 33.09 -28.00
C LYS A 608 -17.50 32.09 -28.01
N CYS A 609 -16.97 31.77 -29.19
CA CYS A 609 -15.84 30.86 -29.38
C CYS A 609 -14.44 31.43 -29.06
N ASN A 610 -14.33 32.70 -28.70
CA ASN A 610 -13.07 33.35 -28.37
C ASN A 610 -12.87 33.37 -26.85
N THR A 611 -12.77 32.17 -26.30
CA THR A 611 -12.86 31.87 -24.88
C THR A 611 -11.66 32.43 -24.10
N PHE A 612 -11.92 33.02 -22.94
CA PHE A 612 -10.92 33.36 -21.90
C PHE A 612 -10.23 32.10 -21.32
N ARG A 613 -10.68 30.91 -21.70
CA ARG A 613 -10.05 29.60 -21.40
C ARG A 613 -8.65 29.49 -22.01
N ARG A 614 -7.77 28.76 -21.34
CA ARG A 614 -6.35 28.64 -21.72
C ARG A 614 -6.08 27.29 -22.37
N GLY A 615 -5.64 27.32 -23.62
CA GLY A 615 -5.24 26.12 -24.37
C GLY A 615 -3.87 25.62 -23.94
N ILE A 616 -3.64 24.30 -23.90
CA ILE A 616 -2.32 23.71 -23.65
C ILE A 616 -1.52 23.76 -24.96
N ARG A 617 -0.35 24.38 -24.92
CA ARG A 617 0.51 24.63 -26.10
C ARG A 617 1.69 23.68 -26.17
N ALA A 618 2.27 23.32 -25.03
CA ALA A 618 3.38 22.37 -24.93
C ALA A 618 3.36 21.67 -23.57
N VAL A 619 4.03 20.52 -23.49
CA VAL A 619 4.35 19.81 -22.24
C VAL A 619 5.85 19.52 -22.29
N GLU A 620 6.63 20.26 -21.51
CA GLU A 620 8.09 20.27 -21.58
C GLU A 620 8.69 19.58 -20.34
N TYR A 621 9.71 18.75 -20.52
CA TYR A 621 10.38 18.11 -19.39
C TYR A 621 11.25 19.13 -18.63
N VAL A 622 11.03 19.26 -17.32
CA VAL A 622 11.77 20.21 -16.46
C VAL A 622 12.95 19.53 -15.77
N GLY A 623 12.78 18.28 -15.35
CA GLY A 623 13.75 17.54 -14.55
C GLY A 623 13.10 16.87 -13.34
N ARG A 624 13.91 16.19 -12.52
CA ARG A 624 13.43 15.61 -11.26
C ARG A 624 13.32 16.67 -10.17
N LYS A 625 12.16 16.77 -9.52
CA LYS A 625 11.95 17.63 -8.34
C LYS A 625 11.20 16.87 -7.27
N GLN A 626 11.35 17.33 -6.03
CA GLN A 626 10.50 16.90 -4.91
C GLN A 626 9.05 17.32 -5.16
N VAL A 627 8.11 16.39 -5.08
CA VAL A 627 6.68 16.59 -5.32
C VAL A 627 5.83 16.09 -4.15
N GLN A 628 4.60 16.57 -4.06
CA GLN A 628 3.61 16.24 -3.03
C GLN A 628 2.21 16.31 -3.63
N CYS A 629 1.29 15.51 -3.13
CA CYS A 629 -0.14 15.65 -3.42
C CYS A 629 -0.94 16.00 -2.17
N ILE A 630 -2.12 16.58 -2.38
CA ILE A 630 -3.08 16.93 -1.33
C ILE A 630 -4.46 16.38 -1.66
N SER A 631 -5.20 15.97 -0.64
CA SER A 631 -6.62 15.65 -0.68
C SER A 631 -7.40 16.77 -0.01
N VAL A 632 -8.61 17.00 -0.52
CA VAL A 632 -9.44 18.14 -0.16
C VAL A 632 -10.87 17.64 0.06
N ALA A 633 -11.44 17.97 1.20
CA ALA A 633 -12.80 17.66 1.62
C ALA A 633 -13.80 18.56 0.88
N HIS A 634 -14.00 18.25 -0.40
CA HIS A 634 -14.97 18.88 -1.29
C HIS A 634 -15.52 17.84 -2.25
N PRO A 635 -16.81 17.89 -2.66
CA PRO A 635 -17.39 16.93 -3.61
C PRO A 635 -16.62 16.85 -4.93
N SER A 636 -15.91 17.92 -5.30
CA SER A 636 -15.10 17.90 -6.52
C SER A 636 -13.72 17.23 -6.37
N HIS A 637 -13.26 17.03 -5.14
CA HIS A 637 -11.88 16.75 -4.69
C HIS A 637 -10.77 17.47 -5.46
N ALA A 638 -11.10 18.65 -5.99
CA ALA A 638 -10.27 19.44 -6.84
C ALA A 638 -9.99 20.80 -6.21
N TYR A 639 -8.75 21.25 -6.32
CA TYR A 639 -8.28 22.52 -5.78
C TYR A 639 -7.60 23.33 -6.88
N VAL A 640 -7.51 24.64 -6.63
CA VAL A 640 -6.92 25.59 -7.55
C VAL A 640 -5.41 25.69 -7.28
N THR A 641 -4.60 25.18 -8.21
CA THR A 641 -3.12 25.23 -8.19
C THR A 641 -2.57 26.37 -9.05
N ASP A 642 -1.25 26.40 -9.29
CA ASP A 642 -0.50 27.43 -10.00
C ASP A 642 -1.27 28.02 -11.17
N ASN A 643 -1.23 29.35 -11.26
CA ASN A 643 -1.95 30.09 -12.29
C ASN A 643 -3.44 29.74 -12.38
N PHE A 644 -4.07 29.26 -11.31
CA PHE A 644 -5.49 28.90 -11.20
C PHE A 644 -5.91 27.63 -12.01
N THR A 645 -5.52 26.40 -11.59
CA THR A 645 -5.75 25.12 -12.34
C THR A 645 -6.18 23.90 -11.45
N VAL A 646 -6.70 22.71 -11.92
CA VAL A 646 -7.62 21.76 -11.16
C VAL A 646 -7.38 20.19 -11.27
N THR A 647 -7.56 19.28 -10.21
CA THR A 647 -7.27 17.75 -10.16
C THR A 647 -8.08 16.72 -9.21
N HIS A 648 -7.99 15.32 -9.25
CA HIS A 648 -8.79 14.24 -8.45
C HIS A 648 -8.20 12.76 -8.13
N ASN A 649 -8.66 11.95 -7.10
CA ASN A 649 -8.62 10.41 -6.94
C ASN A 649 -9.48 9.69 -5.77
N THR A 650 -10.48 8.77 -6.00
CA THR A 650 -11.12 7.68 -5.11
C THR A 650 -12.30 6.91 -5.79
N MET A 651 -12.15 6.43 -7.03
CA MET A 651 -13.35 6.30 -7.90
C MET A 651 -13.85 4.87 -8.22
N VAL A 652 -13.00 3.85 -8.23
CA VAL A 652 -13.32 2.54 -8.83
C VAL A 652 -14.34 1.73 -8.02
N ALA A 653 -14.15 1.62 -6.69
CA ALA A 653 -15.05 0.84 -5.83
C ALA A 653 -16.46 1.45 -5.75
N LEU A 654 -16.55 2.77 -5.70
CA LEU A 654 -17.84 3.47 -5.69
C LEU A 654 -18.63 3.21 -6.98
N ARG A 655 -17.98 3.25 -8.14
CA ARG A 655 -18.63 2.94 -9.43
C ARG A 655 -19.19 1.52 -9.48
N ALA A 656 -18.48 0.53 -8.94
CA ALA A 656 -18.99 -0.84 -8.84
C ALA A 656 -20.25 -0.94 -7.96
N MET A 657 -20.26 -0.25 -6.81
CA MET A 657 -21.45 -0.19 -5.93
C MET A 657 -22.65 0.46 -6.61
N LEU A 658 -22.44 1.54 -7.37
CA LEU A 658 -23.51 2.24 -8.08
C LEU A 658 -24.09 1.39 -9.23
N ALA A 659 -23.27 0.61 -9.94
CA ALA A 659 -23.75 -0.33 -10.97
C ALA A 659 -24.74 -1.35 -10.40
N VAL A 660 -24.49 -1.85 -9.18
CA VAL A 660 -25.38 -2.81 -8.50
C VAL A 660 -26.67 -2.16 -8.05
N VAL A 661 -26.59 -0.92 -7.55
CA VAL A 661 -27.78 -0.12 -7.19
C VAL A 661 -28.65 0.15 -8.41
N ASP A 662 -28.07 0.43 -9.57
CA ASP A 662 -28.81 0.60 -10.83
C ASP A 662 -29.57 -0.66 -11.23
N ALA A 663 -28.98 -1.83 -11.00
CA ALA A 663 -29.62 -3.12 -11.22
C ALA A 663 -30.63 -3.49 -10.12
N GLY A 664 -30.97 -2.58 -9.20
CA GLY A 664 -31.98 -2.75 -8.16
C GLY A 664 -31.50 -3.55 -6.94
N GLY A 665 -30.19 -3.81 -6.83
CA GLY A 665 -29.58 -4.47 -5.68
C GLY A 665 -29.02 -3.46 -4.67
N GLN A 666 -28.54 -3.97 -3.55
CA GLN A 666 -27.84 -3.24 -2.51
C GLN A 666 -26.36 -3.61 -2.54
N ALA A 667 -25.48 -2.66 -2.26
CA ALA A 667 -24.06 -2.88 -2.08
C ALA A 667 -23.67 -2.67 -0.62
N ALA A 668 -22.81 -3.54 -0.08
CA ALA A 668 -22.28 -3.42 1.27
C ALA A 668 -20.75 -3.28 1.24
N MET A 669 -20.21 -2.29 1.93
CA MET A 669 -18.77 -2.11 2.14
C MET A 669 -18.40 -2.46 3.59
N LEU A 670 -17.57 -3.48 3.73
CA LEU A 670 -17.07 -3.98 5.01
C LEU A 670 -15.69 -3.38 5.29
N ALA A 671 -15.60 -2.59 6.37
CA ALA A 671 -14.37 -1.96 6.84
C ALA A 671 -13.89 -2.59 8.16
N PRO A 672 -12.56 -2.74 8.37
CA PRO A 672 -12.00 -3.50 9.51
C PRO A 672 -12.24 -2.84 10.87
N THR A 673 -12.40 -1.51 10.89
CA THR A 673 -12.66 -0.75 12.12
C THR A 673 -13.74 0.29 11.89
N GLU A 674 -14.34 0.74 12.99
CA GLU A 674 -15.38 1.78 12.95
C GLU A 674 -14.87 3.11 12.41
N VAL A 675 -13.60 3.43 12.66
CA VAL A 675 -12.94 4.63 12.14
C VAL A 675 -12.88 4.60 10.61
N LEU A 676 -12.45 3.48 10.00
CA LEU A 676 -12.45 3.36 8.53
C LEU A 676 -13.88 3.35 7.97
N ALA A 677 -14.82 2.69 8.64
CA ALA A 677 -16.22 2.69 8.21
C ALA A 677 -16.79 4.12 8.16
N GLN A 678 -16.51 4.93 9.17
CA GLN A 678 -16.92 6.34 9.21
C GLN A 678 -16.22 7.18 8.14
N GLN A 679 -14.93 6.93 7.90
CA GLN A 679 -14.16 7.63 6.86
C GLN A 679 -14.73 7.35 5.47
N HIS A 680 -14.98 6.08 5.14
CA HIS A 680 -15.59 5.69 3.87
C HIS A 680 -17.01 6.23 3.73
N HIS A 681 -17.81 6.17 4.80
CA HIS A 681 -19.17 6.73 4.80
C HIS A 681 -19.19 8.21 4.47
N ARG A 682 -18.34 9.00 5.14
CA ARG A 682 -18.23 10.43 4.86
C ARG A 682 -17.78 10.69 3.43
N SER A 683 -16.69 10.03 3.01
CA SER A 683 -16.09 10.23 1.69
C SER A 683 -17.07 9.87 0.54
N ILE A 684 -17.77 8.75 0.64
CA ILE A 684 -18.75 8.31 -0.37
C ILE A 684 -19.98 9.20 -0.38
N THR A 685 -20.51 9.58 0.80
CA THR A 685 -21.68 10.47 0.88
C THR A 685 -21.36 11.84 0.28
N GLU A 686 -20.18 12.40 0.56
CA GLU A 686 -19.73 13.68 0.01
C GLU A 686 -19.50 13.61 -1.51
N MET A 687 -18.90 12.53 -2.03
CA MET A 687 -18.71 12.32 -3.47
C MET A 687 -20.03 12.25 -4.25
N MET A 688 -21.02 11.57 -3.67
CA MET A 688 -22.33 11.38 -4.32
C MET A 688 -23.22 12.63 -4.20
N GLY A 689 -23.00 13.49 -3.19
CA GLY A 689 -23.81 14.69 -2.96
C GLY A 689 -25.30 14.36 -2.86
N GLU A 690 -26.14 15.10 -3.59
CA GLU A 690 -27.61 14.89 -3.66
C GLU A 690 -28.02 13.47 -4.12
N LEU A 691 -27.12 12.72 -4.78
CA LEU A 691 -27.40 11.34 -5.19
C LEU A 691 -27.39 10.36 -4.00
N ALA A 692 -26.79 10.74 -2.86
CA ALA A 692 -26.80 9.96 -1.61
C ALA A 692 -27.99 10.27 -0.69
N GLU A 693 -28.88 11.19 -1.09
CA GLU A 693 -30.01 11.67 -0.28
C GLU A 693 -31.35 10.98 -0.61
N GLY A 694 -31.30 9.73 -1.07
CA GLY A 694 -32.49 8.94 -1.41
C GLY A 694 -33.55 8.92 -0.29
N GLY A 695 -34.77 9.35 -0.62
CA GLY A 695 -35.91 9.38 0.31
C GLY A 695 -35.99 10.62 1.22
N MET A 696 -35.10 11.61 1.07
CA MET A 696 -35.15 12.87 1.82
C MET A 696 -35.77 14.02 1.00
N LEU A 697 -36.35 15.01 1.69
CA LEU A 697 -36.89 16.24 1.08
C LEU A 697 -35.76 17.04 0.42
N GLY A 698 -35.65 16.96 -0.90
CA GLY A 698 -34.59 17.63 -1.70
C GLY A 698 -33.71 16.69 -2.53
N GLY A 699 -33.83 15.38 -2.35
CA GLY A 699 -33.07 14.38 -3.13
C GLY A 699 -33.49 14.31 -4.61
N SER A 700 -32.54 13.93 -5.47
CA SER A 700 -32.76 13.68 -6.91
C SER A 700 -33.78 12.55 -7.15
N GLU A 701 -34.55 12.61 -8.24
CA GLU A 701 -35.46 11.52 -8.66
C GLU A 701 -34.72 10.18 -8.85
N HIS A 702 -33.42 10.24 -9.19
CA HIS A 702 -32.50 9.11 -9.24
C HIS A 702 -31.45 9.29 -8.13
N SER A 703 -31.78 8.85 -6.90
CA SER A 703 -30.89 8.90 -5.73
C SER A 703 -31.01 7.60 -4.91
N THR A 704 -30.01 7.33 -4.09
CA THR A 704 -29.97 6.18 -3.16
C THR A 704 -29.56 6.65 -1.78
N LYS A 705 -29.86 5.89 -0.74
CA LYS A 705 -29.43 6.22 0.63
C LYS A 705 -28.12 5.50 0.97
N VAL A 706 -27.16 6.24 1.53
CA VAL A 706 -25.88 5.71 2.03
C VAL A 706 -25.92 5.61 3.55
N VAL A 707 -25.93 4.39 4.09
CA VAL A 707 -26.14 4.13 5.52
C VAL A 707 -24.88 3.59 6.20
N LEU A 708 -24.56 4.09 7.39
CA LEU A 708 -23.49 3.58 8.25
C LEU A 708 -24.06 2.58 9.27
N LEU A 709 -23.40 1.41 9.43
CA LEU A 709 -23.72 0.42 10.47
C LEU A 709 -22.46 0.00 11.27
N THR A 710 -22.35 0.47 12.52
CA THR A 710 -21.25 0.12 13.44
C THR A 710 -21.78 -0.46 14.77
N GLY A 711 -20.89 -1.07 15.56
CA GLY A 711 -21.22 -1.63 16.87
C GLY A 711 -21.49 -0.56 17.93
N SER A 712 -20.84 0.60 17.80
CA SER A 712 -21.01 1.78 18.66
C SER A 712 -22.31 2.58 18.47
N MET A 713 -23.14 2.24 17.47
CA MET A 713 -24.38 2.98 17.22
C MET A 713 -25.39 2.87 18.36
N GLY A 714 -25.97 4.01 18.74
CA GLY A 714 -27.09 4.05 19.68
C GLY A 714 -28.31 3.25 19.17
N ALA A 715 -29.08 2.68 20.11
CA ALA A 715 -30.17 1.75 19.79
C ALA A 715 -31.26 2.29 18.85
N ALA A 716 -31.46 3.61 18.79
CA ALA A 716 -32.40 4.24 17.86
C ALA A 716 -31.83 4.28 16.43
N GLY A 717 -30.60 4.78 16.26
CA GLY A 717 -29.94 4.84 14.95
C GLY A 717 -29.69 3.47 14.35
N ARG A 718 -29.29 2.49 15.16
CA ARG A 718 -29.12 1.10 14.72
C ARG A 718 -30.43 0.48 14.22
N ARG A 719 -31.55 0.73 14.93
CA ARG A 719 -32.86 0.25 14.50
C ARG A 719 -33.29 0.86 13.16
N GLN A 720 -33.05 2.14 12.96
CA GLN A 720 -33.35 2.79 11.68
C GLN A 720 -32.51 2.22 10.54
N ALA A 721 -31.19 2.06 10.74
CA ALA A 721 -30.31 1.45 9.74
C ALA A 721 -30.80 0.04 9.36
N LEU A 722 -31.14 -0.80 10.33
CA LEU A 722 -31.68 -2.14 10.05
C LEU A 722 -32.99 -2.10 9.26
N LEU A 723 -33.88 -1.15 9.53
CA LEU A 723 -35.11 -0.96 8.75
C LEU A 723 -34.80 -0.56 7.31
N ASP A 724 -33.89 0.39 7.10
CA ASP A 724 -33.48 0.86 5.77
C ASP A 724 -32.84 -0.28 4.94
N LEU A 725 -32.11 -1.19 5.60
CA LEU A 725 -31.51 -2.38 4.97
C LEU A 725 -32.57 -3.39 4.50
N VAL A 726 -33.53 -3.72 5.37
CA VAL A 726 -34.58 -4.73 5.09
C VAL A 726 -35.62 -4.24 4.09
N THR A 727 -35.89 -2.93 4.07
CA THR A 727 -36.82 -2.30 3.11
C THR A 727 -36.19 -2.05 1.75
N GLY A 728 -34.86 -2.08 1.65
CA GLY A 728 -34.13 -1.79 0.42
C GLY A 728 -33.91 -0.29 0.16
N GLU A 729 -34.29 0.59 1.08
CA GLU A 729 -34.05 2.03 0.96
C GLU A 729 -32.56 2.38 0.97
N ALA A 730 -31.75 1.62 1.70
CA ALA A 730 -30.30 1.75 1.72
C ALA A 730 -29.67 1.00 0.54
N GLY A 731 -29.44 1.67 -0.59
CA GLY A 731 -28.74 1.04 -1.71
C GLY A 731 -27.24 0.86 -1.47
N ILE A 732 -26.61 1.69 -0.62
CA ILE A 732 -25.22 1.49 -0.18
C ILE A 732 -25.17 1.45 1.35
N VAL A 733 -24.51 0.42 1.89
CA VAL A 733 -24.33 0.25 3.33
C VAL A 733 -22.84 0.13 3.62
N ILE A 734 -22.33 0.94 4.54
CA ILE A 734 -20.92 0.91 4.96
C ILE A 734 -20.90 0.52 6.44
N GLY A 735 -20.08 -0.45 6.81
CA GLY A 735 -20.11 -0.93 8.19
C GLY A 735 -18.94 -1.81 8.57
N THR A 736 -18.90 -2.16 9.85
CA THR A 736 -17.91 -3.10 10.38
C THR A 736 -18.49 -4.51 10.39
N HIS A 737 -17.87 -5.43 11.15
CA HIS A 737 -18.40 -6.74 11.49
C HIS A 737 -19.88 -6.74 11.95
N ALA A 738 -20.40 -5.59 12.39
CA ALA A 738 -21.82 -5.39 12.68
C ALA A 738 -22.73 -5.80 11.51
N LEU A 739 -22.29 -5.69 10.25
CA LEU A 739 -23.03 -6.12 9.05
C LEU A 739 -23.27 -7.63 8.98
N ILE A 740 -22.46 -8.41 9.70
CA ILE A 740 -22.39 -9.87 9.61
C ILE A 740 -23.29 -10.53 10.66
N GLU A 741 -23.69 -9.80 11.70
CA GLU A 741 -24.56 -10.31 12.76
C GLU A 741 -25.87 -10.90 12.22
N ASP A 742 -26.35 -12.00 12.84
CA ASP A 742 -27.54 -12.74 12.39
C ASP A 742 -28.80 -11.88 12.21
N LYS A 743 -28.90 -10.80 12.99
CA LYS A 743 -30.05 -9.89 12.98
C LYS A 743 -30.08 -8.94 11.78
N VAL A 744 -28.97 -8.82 11.05
CA VAL A 744 -28.87 -7.98 9.85
C VAL A 744 -29.38 -8.75 8.65
N GLN A 745 -30.40 -8.21 7.99
CA GLN A 745 -30.99 -8.77 6.78
C GLN A 745 -31.05 -7.68 5.72
N PHE A 746 -30.74 -8.03 4.47
CA PHE A 746 -30.83 -7.15 3.31
C PHE A 746 -32.07 -7.51 2.49
N HIS A 747 -32.64 -6.52 1.80
CA HIS A 747 -33.71 -6.76 0.84
C HIS A 747 -33.22 -7.54 -0.39
N ASP A 748 -32.09 -7.11 -0.96
CA ASP A 748 -31.43 -7.71 -2.13
C ASP A 748 -29.95 -7.34 -2.18
N LEU A 749 -29.09 -8.03 -1.42
CA LEU A 749 -27.64 -7.79 -1.44
C LEU A 749 -27.03 -8.33 -2.74
N GLY A 750 -26.46 -7.45 -3.57
CA GLY A 750 -25.89 -7.78 -4.87
C GLY A 750 -24.37 -7.69 -4.95
N LEU A 751 -23.71 -6.86 -4.12
CA LEU A 751 -22.25 -6.73 -4.08
C LEU A 751 -21.75 -6.50 -2.65
N VAL A 752 -20.67 -7.18 -2.31
CA VAL A 752 -19.91 -6.98 -1.07
C VAL A 752 -18.51 -6.48 -1.45
N VAL A 753 -18.14 -5.30 -0.95
CA VAL A 753 -16.80 -4.74 -1.05
C VAL A 753 -16.10 -4.91 0.29
N VAL A 754 -14.96 -5.61 0.32
CA VAL A 754 -14.18 -5.81 1.56
C VAL A 754 -12.89 -5.01 1.49
N ASP A 755 -12.71 -4.05 2.41
CA ASP A 755 -11.47 -3.28 2.52
C ASP A 755 -10.50 -3.91 3.52
N GLU A 756 -9.21 -3.97 3.18
CA GLU A 756 -8.12 -4.53 4.01
C GLU A 756 -8.39 -5.99 4.49
N GLN A 757 -8.48 -6.90 3.51
CA GLN A 757 -8.90 -8.31 3.64
C GLN A 757 -8.29 -9.10 4.83
N HIS A 758 -7.03 -8.87 5.22
CA HIS A 758 -6.32 -9.72 6.20
C HIS A 758 -6.91 -9.71 7.62
N ARG A 759 -7.86 -8.81 7.92
CA ARG A 759 -8.48 -8.70 9.23
C ARG A 759 -9.74 -9.54 9.41
N PHE A 760 -10.29 -10.08 8.32
CA PHE A 760 -11.54 -10.83 8.34
C PHE A 760 -11.31 -12.32 8.18
N GLY A 761 -11.92 -13.12 9.06
CA GLY A 761 -11.87 -14.58 9.00
C GLY A 761 -12.68 -15.13 7.82
N VAL A 762 -12.42 -16.39 7.46
CA VAL A 762 -13.13 -17.09 6.38
C VAL A 762 -14.65 -17.13 6.67
N GLU A 763 -15.03 -17.52 7.89
CA GLU A 763 -16.44 -17.62 8.33
C GLU A 763 -17.21 -16.29 8.28
N GLN A 764 -16.52 -15.17 8.45
CA GLN A 764 -17.14 -13.83 8.40
C GLN A 764 -17.52 -13.44 6.97
N ARG A 765 -16.83 -13.97 5.96
CA ARG A 765 -17.10 -13.70 4.54
C ARG A 765 -18.29 -14.52 4.05
N ASP A 766 -18.38 -15.79 4.43
CA ASP A 766 -19.54 -16.65 4.11
C ASP A 766 -20.84 -16.15 4.72
N ALA A 767 -20.77 -15.61 5.93
CA ALA A 767 -21.95 -15.07 6.60
C ALA A 767 -22.55 -13.86 5.85
N LEU A 768 -21.80 -13.16 4.98
CA LEU A 768 -22.35 -12.16 4.07
C LEU A 768 -22.87 -12.78 2.76
N ARG A 769 -22.22 -13.85 2.24
CA ARG A 769 -22.73 -14.60 1.07
C ARG A 769 -24.12 -15.18 1.35
N GLY A 770 -24.36 -15.67 2.57
CA GLY A 770 -25.64 -16.23 3.00
C GLY A 770 -26.75 -15.21 3.31
N LYS A 771 -26.46 -13.90 3.28
CA LYS A 771 -27.46 -12.84 3.56
C LYS A 771 -28.21 -12.34 2.33
N GLY A 772 -27.72 -12.64 1.12
CA GLY A 772 -28.44 -12.38 -0.12
C GLY A 772 -29.48 -13.46 -0.41
N LYS A 773 -30.53 -13.12 -1.19
CA LYS A 773 -31.48 -14.13 -1.72
C LYS A 773 -30.77 -15.08 -2.71
N GLN A 774 -29.78 -14.54 -3.41
CA GLN A 774 -28.78 -15.23 -4.21
C GLN A 774 -27.40 -14.82 -3.71
N PRO A 775 -26.34 -15.61 -3.96
CA PRO A 775 -25.00 -15.25 -3.53
C PRO A 775 -24.58 -13.91 -4.17
N PRO A 776 -24.19 -12.89 -3.39
CA PRO A 776 -23.74 -11.61 -3.91
C PRO A 776 -22.37 -11.71 -4.58
N HIS A 777 -22.08 -10.77 -5.47
CA HIS A 777 -20.73 -10.56 -5.99
C HIS A 777 -19.78 -10.11 -4.87
N LEU A 778 -18.50 -10.48 -4.96
CA LEU A 778 -17.48 -10.16 -3.97
C LEU A 778 -16.31 -9.42 -4.63
N LEU A 779 -16.06 -8.19 -4.19
CA LEU A 779 -14.90 -7.38 -4.55
C LEU A 779 -14.03 -7.17 -3.31
N VAL A 780 -12.79 -7.65 -3.34
CA VAL A 780 -11.86 -7.51 -2.22
C VAL A 780 -10.81 -6.47 -2.57
N MET A 781 -10.52 -5.54 -1.66
CA MET A 781 -9.50 -4.52 -1.83
C MET A 781 -8.34 -4.77 -0.87
N THR A 782 -7.12 -4.63 -1.36
CA THR A 782 -5.92 -4.65 -0.50
C THR A 782 -4.83 -3.72 -1.01
N ALA A 783 -4.18 -3.03 -0.06
CA ALA A 783 -2.97 -2.26 -0.29
C ALA A 783 -1.69 -3.11 -0.21
N THR A 784 -1.76 -4.31 0.40
CA THR A 784 -0.61 -5.22 0.55
C THR A 784 -1.02 -6.64 0.21
N PRO A 785 -0.38 -7.32 -0.76
CA PRO A 785 -0.63 -8.74 -0.95
C PRO A 785 -0.28 -9.49 0.34
N ILE A 786 -0.99 -10.57 0.62
CA ILE A 786 -0.76 -11.46 1.77
C ILE A 786 -0.28 -12.78 1.19
N PRO A 787 0.61 -13.56 1.82
CA PRO A 787 1.04 -14.86 1.30
C PRO A 787 -0.13 -15.76 0.86
N ARG A 788 -1.22 -15.78 1.64
CA ARG A 788 -2.45 -16.50 1.26
C ARG A 788 -3.09 -15.97 -0.01
N THR A 789 -3.22 -14.66 -0.13
CA THR A 789 -3.79 -14.03 -1.33
C THR A 789 -2.88 -14.23 -2.54
N VAL A 790 -1.55 -14.12 -2.39
CA VAL A 790 -0.58 -14.42 -3.45
C VAL A 790 -0.70 -15.87 -3.89
N ALA A 791 -0.77 -16.82 -2.96
CA ALA A 791 -0.98 -18.22 -3.30
C ALA A 791 -2.32 -18.45 -4.00
N MET A 792 -3.43 -17.87 -3.51
CA MET A 792 -4.74 -18.00 -4.15
C MET A 792 -4.76 -17.40 -5.57
N THR A 793 -4.02 -16.30 -5.80
CA THR A 793 -3.82 -15.73 -7.13
C THR A 793 -3.03 -16.67 -8.03
N VAL A 794 -1.91 -17.22 -7.54
CA VAL A 794 -1.07 -18.18 -8.29
C VAL A 794 -1.86 -19.46 -8.62
N PHE A 795 -2.68 -19.93 -7.68
CA PHE A 795 -3.58 -21.06 -7.89
C PHE A 795 -4.84 -20.71 -8.69
N GLY A 796 -5.08 -19.43 -9.01
CA GLY A 796 -6.19 -18.99 -9.86
C GLY A 796 -7.58 -19.12 -9.25
N ASP A 797 -7.70 -19.08 -7.92
CA ASP A 797 -8.97 -19.19 -7.19
C ASP A 797 -9.71 -17.84 -7.09
N LEU A 798 -9.00 -16.72 -7.28
CA LEU A 798 -9.53 -15.36 -7.34
C LEU A 798 -9.08 -14.69 -8.63
N GLU A 799 -9.98 -13.98 -9.30
CA GLU A 799 -9.59 -13.10 -10.41
C GLU A 799 -8.95 -11.84 -9.87
N THR A 800 -7.85 -11.39 -10.49
CA THR A 800 -7.09 -10.23 -10.00
C THR A 800 -7.14 -9.07 -10.99
N SER A 801 -7.40 -7.89 -10.45
CA SER A 801 -7.26 -6.61 -11.15
C SER A 801 -6.22 -5.78 -10.41
N VAL A 802 -5.10 -5.50 -11.08
CA VAL A 802 -3.97 -4.77 -10.49
C VAL A 802 -3.94 -3.34 -11.02
N LEU A 803 -3.89 -2.39 -10.09
CA LEU A 803 -3.49 -1.01 -10.33
C LEU A 803 -1.98 -0.94 -10.08
N ASP A 804 -1.19 -1.18 -11.12
CA ASP A 804 0.27 -1.40 -11.11
C ASP A 804 1.12 -0.12 -11.08
N GLN A 805 0.48 1.04 -10.93
CA GLN A 805 1.16 2.34 -10.91
C GLN A 805 1.46 2.78 -9.47
N LEU A 806 2.72 2.64 -9.05
CA LEU A 806 3.22 3.15 -7.77
C LEU A 806 3.11 4.69 -7.68
N PRO A 807 2.55 5.28 -6.60
CA PRO A 807 2.78 6.68 -6.25
C PRO A 807 4.26 6.83 -5.87
N ALA A 808 5.05 7.30 -6.81
CA ALA A 808 6.45 7.58 -6.57
C ALA A 808 6.57 8.74 -5.60
N GLY A 809 7.30 8.47 -4.50
CA GLY A 809 7.99 9.40 -3.61
C GLY A 809 7.39 9.64 -2.22
N ARG A 810 6.75 8.60 -1.71
CA ARG A 810 6.97 8.28 -0.30
C ARG A 810 8.47 8.40 0.05
N SER A 811 8.85 9.28 0.98
CA SER A 811 10.21 9.31 1.51
C SER A 811 10.56 7.91 2.00
N PRO A 812 11.64 7.28 1.50
CA PRO A 812 11.89 5.87 1.77
C PRO A 812 12.02 5.66 3.27
N ILE A 813 11.32 4.65 3.78
CA ILE A 813 11.41 4.30 5.19
C ILE A 813 12.70 3.49 5.36
N ALA A 814 13.73 4.14 5.90
CA ALA A 814 14.97 3.46 6.23
C ALA A 814 14.67 2.44 7.32
N SER A 815 14.78 1.15 6.98
CA SER A 815 14.48 0.06 7.90
C SER A 815 15.80 -0.59 8.34
N HIS A 816 16.01 -0.68 9.65
CA HIS A 816 17.24 -1.26 10.21
C HIS A 816 16.91 -2.27 11.31
N VAL A 817 17.62 -3.40 11.30
CA VAL A 817 17.47 -4.43 12.34
C VAL A 817 18.48 -4.17 13.47
N VAL A 818 17.98 -3.93 14.68
CA VAL A 818 18.78 -3.61 15.88
C VAL A 818 19.04 -4.88 16.69
N PRO A 819 20.29 -5.38 16.78
CA PRO A 819 20.63 -6.58 17.56
C PRO A 819 20.91 -6.20 19.02
N ALA A 820 19.90 -6.31 19.87
CA ALA A 820 19.97 -5.87 21.26
C ALA A 820 20.87 -6.76 22.14
N ALA A 821 20.94 -8.07 21.86
CA ALA A 821 21.78 -9.01 22.59
C ALA A 821 23.27 -8.89 22.21
N ASP A 822 23.58 -8.90 20.91
CA ASP A 822 24.96 -8.86 20.42
C ASP A 822 25.60 -7.48 20.55
N LYS A 823 24.80 -6.40 20.40
CA LYS A 823 25.28 -5.01 20.42
C LYS A 823 24.33 -4.12 21.23
N PRO A 824 24.37 -4.18 22.58
CA PRO A 824 23.49 -3.38 23.43
C PRO A 824 23.55 -1.87 23.18
N HIS A 825 24.71 -1.36 22.77
CA HIS A 825 24.90 0.04 22.40
C HIS A 825 24.06 0.49 21.19
N PHE A 826 23.66 -0.41 20.29
CA PHE A 826 22.75 -0.08 19.19
C PHE A 826 21.32 0.19 19.68
N LEU A 827 20.90 -0.49 20.75
CA LEU A 827 19.60 -0.23 21.38
C LEU A 827 19.60 1.14 22.08
N THR A 828 20.70 1.48 22.78
CA THR A 828 20.89 2.83 23.33
C THR A 828 20.83 3.89 22.23
N ARG A 829 21.53 3.66 21.11
CA ARG A 829 21.51 4.57 19.95
C ARG A 829 20.13 4.70 19.32
N ALA A 830 19.34 3.62 19.29
CA ALA A 830 17.96 3.66 18.81
C ALA A 830 17.10 4.63 19.63
N TRP A 831 17.22 4.63 20.96
CA TRP A 831 16.49 5.56 21.82
C TRP A 831 16.98 7.00 21.71
N GLU A 832 18.29 7.21 21.59
CA GLU A 832 18.85 8.54 21.28
C GLU A 832 18.27 9.07 19.96
N ARG A 833 18.15 8.22 18.94
CA ARG A 833 17.58 8.59 17.64
C ARG A 833 16.09 8.94 17.74
N VAL A 834 15.32 8.21 18.53
CA VAL A 834 13.92 8.56 18.81
C VAL A 834 13.82 9.92 19.50
N ARG A 835 14.71 10.20 20.46
CA ARG A 835 14.75 11.50 21.15
C ARG A 835 15.11 12.63 20.19
N GLU A 836 16.08 12.44 19.31
CA GLU A 836 16.43 13.42 18.26
C GLU A 836 15.22 13.75 17.36
N GLU A 837 14.42 12.74 16.98
CA GLU A 837 13.20 12.97 16.19
C GLU A 837 12.16 13.79 16.96
N VAL A 838 11.96 13.48 18.25
CA VAL A 838 11.05 14.23 19.12
C VAL A 838 11.52 15.67 19.36
N GLU A 839 12.83 15.88 19.58
CA GLU A 839 13.41 17.22 19.74
C GLU A 839 13.27 18.08 18.47
N ASN A 840 13.23 17.43 17.30
CA ASN A 840 12.95 18.08 16.01
C ASN A 840 11.44 18.35 15.78
N GLY A 841 10.58 18.04 16.75
CA GLY A 841 9.14 18.26 16.68
C GLY A 841 8.35 17.14 16.01
N HIS A 842 8.97 16.00 15.73
CA HIS A 842 8.30 14.81 15.20
C HIS A 842 7.80 13.90 16.33
N GLN A 843 7.08 12.84 15.95
CA GLN A 843 6.51 11.87 16.89
C GLN A 843 7.00 10.46 16.58
N ALA A 844 6.95 9.57 17.57
CA ALA A 844 7.41 8.19 17.43
C ALA A 844 6.40 7.17 17.95
N TYR A 845 6.37 6.01 17.29
CA TYR A 845 5.67 4.82 17.75
C TYR A 845 6.66 3.83 18.36
N VAL A 846 6.28 3.22 19.47
CA VAL A 846 6.97 2.07 20.07
C VAL A 846 5.99 0.92 20.19
N VAL A 847 6.21 -0.15 19.45
CA VAL A 847 5.30 -1.30 19.39
C VAL A 847 5.86 -2.46 20.20
N CYS A 848 5.06 -2.99 21.11
CA CYS A 848 5.40 -4.15 21.91
C CYS A 848 4.39 -5.30 21.68
N PRO A 849 4.83 -6.57 21.76
CA PRO A 849 3.98 -7.73 21.48
C PRO A 849 2.94 -8.07 22.56
N ARG A 850 3.10 -7.60 23.81
CA ARG A 850 2.22 -7.96 24.95
C ARG A 850 1.75 -6.74 25.74
N ILE A 851 0.61 -6.86 26.43
CA ILE A 851 -0.03 -5.76 27.19
C ILE A 851 0.54 -5.63 28.62
N GLY A 852 0.80 -6.73 29.34
CA GLY A 852 1.47 -6.74 30.65
C GLY A 852 0.77 -7.52 31.74
N ASP A 853 -0.57 -7.55 31.76
CA ASP A 853 -1.29 -8.25 32.81
C ASP A 853 -1.61 -9.70 32.39
N ASP A 854 -0.70 -10.64 32.69
CA ASP A 854 -1.15 -11.90 33.28
C ASP A 854 -0.54 -11.95 34.68
N ILE A 855 -1.38 -11.65 35.68
CA ILE A 855 -1.12 -11.95 37.08
C ILE A 855 -0.89 -13.46 37.14
N ASP A 856 0.18 -13.88 37.81
CA ASP A 856 0.43 -15.27 38.18
C ASP A 856 -0.86 -15.94 38.68
N GLU A 857 -1.47 -16.79 37.86
CA GLU A 857 -2.26 -17.89 38.42
C GLU A 857 -1.26 -18.76 39.19
N PRO A 858 -1.45 -18.98 40.51
CA PRO A 858 -0.54 -19.81 41.27
C PRO A 858 -0.63 -21.23 40.71
N ALA A 859 0.42 -21.66 40.01
CA ALA A 859 0.53 -23.01 39.50
C ALA A 859 0.36 -24.00 40.66
N ASP A 860 -0.65 -24.84 40.53
CA ASP A 860 -1.03 -25.92 41.44
C ASP A 860 0.24 -26.69 41.94
N PRO A 861 0.52 -26.78 43.25
CA PRO A 861 1.80 -27.27 43.80
C PRO A 861 2.14 -28.74 43.47
N LYS A 862 1.30 -29.45 42.71
CA LYS A 862 1.43 -30.89 42.44
C LYS A 862 2.01 -31.26 41.07
N LYS A 863 2.39 -30.30 40.21
CA LYS A 863 3.01 -30.58 38.89
C LYS A 863 4.51 -30.24 38.77
N ALA A 864 5.22 -30.03 39.88
CA ALA A 864 6.68 -29.89 39.86
C ALA A 864 7.39 -31.26 39.81
N LYS A 865 7.51 -31.86 38.61
CA LYS A 865 8.46 -32.95 38.35
C LYS A 865 9.44 -32.56 37.23
N LYS A 866 10.66 -32.22 37.67
CA LYS A 866 11.95 -32.20 36.97
C LYS A 866 11.93 -31.72 35.51
N LYS A 867 11.96 -30.40 35.33
CA LYS A 867 12.71 -29.77 34.22
C LYS A 867 14.17 -29.56 34.64
N SER A 868 15.08 -29.71 33.70
CA SER A 868 16.52 -29.53 33.84
C SER A 868 16.84 -28.04 34.07
N PRO A 869 17.89 -27.67 34.82
CA PRO A 869 18.30 -26.27 34.98
C PRO A 869 18.71 -25.58 33.67
N GLU A 870 18.93 -26.36 32.60
CA GLU A 870 19.28 -25.86 31.26
C GLU A 870 18.05 -25.40 30.45
N ASP A 871 16.83 -25.81 30.81
CA ASP A 871 15.60 -25.44 30.07
C ASP A 871 14.95 -24.12 30.53
N GLU A 872 15.38 -23.55 31.66
CA GLU A 872 14.83 -22.28 32.20
C GLU A 872 15.60 -21.03 31.71
N ALA A 873 16.76 -21.20 31.07
CA ALA A 873 17.61 -20.07 30.68
C ALA A 873 17.19 -19.37 29.37
N GLU A 874 16.20 -19.88 28.62
CA GLU A 874 16.11 -19.55 27.17
C GLU A 874 14.90 -18.77 26.66
N LYS A 875 13.88 -18.43 27.47
CA LYS A 875 12.83 -17.51 26.98
C LYS A 875 12.40 -16.51 28.04
N ARG A 876 12.96 -15.31 27.95
CA ARG A 876 12.36 -14.14 28.60
C ARG A 876 10.88 -14.01 28.17
N PRO A 877 9.96 -13.64 29.07
CA PRO A 877 8.61 -13.28 28.67
C PRO A 877 8.66 -12.08 27.70
N PRO A 878 7.76 -12.03 26.70
CA PRO A 878 7.72 -10.92 25.74
C PRO A 878 7.47 -9.60 26.45
N LEU A 879 8.11 -8.53 25.97
CA LEU A 879 8.03 -7.21 26.58
C LEU A 879 6.59 -6.68 26.60
N ALA A 880 6.17 -6.23 27.78
CA ALA A 880 4.85 -5.67 28.02
C ALA A 880 4.83 -4.17 27.73
N VAL A 881 3.76 -3.69 27.10
CA VAL A 881 3.54 -2.26 26.80
C VAL A 881 3.61 -1.40 28.06
N LEU A 882 2.99 -1.85 29.16
CA LEU A 882 2.99 -1.10 30.42
C LEU A 882 4.41 -0.98 31.01
N ASP A 883 5.14 -2.11 31.07
CA ASP A 883 6.51 -2.13 31.60
C ASP A 883 7.48 -1.31 30.75
N VAL A 884 7.36 -1.41 29.41
CA VAL A 884 8.19 -0.65 28.46
C VAL A 884 7.88 0.84 28.54
N ALA A 885 6.61 1.24 28.63
CA ALA A 885 6.24 2.65 28.76
C ALA A 885 6.81 3.25 30.06
N ASP A 886 6.69 2.53 31.17
CA ASP A 886 7.24 2.96 32.46
C ASP A 886 8.77 3.05 32.45
N GLN A 887 9.44 2.06 31.84
CA GLN A 887 10.90 2.05 31.69
C GLN A 887 11.38 3.20 30.80
N LEU A 888 10.70 3.48 29.69
CA LEU A 888 11.04 4.56 28.76
C LEU A 888 10.85 5.92 29.42
N ALA A 889 9.71 6.14 30.09
CA ALA A 889 9.40 7.40 30.77
C ALA A 889 10.36 7.72 31.92
N LYS A 890 10.80 6.70 32.68
CA LYS A 890 11.75 6.86 33.80
C LYS A 890 13.22 6.80 33.39
N GLY A 891 13.51 6.38 32.16
CA GLY A 891 14.87 6.11 31.68
C GLY A 891 15.20 6.89 30.40
N PRO A 892 15.38 6.21 29.25
CA PRO A 892 15.96 6.80 28.05
C PRO A 892 15.06 7.83 27.35
N LEU A 893 13.80 8.01 27.74
CA LEU A 893 12.93 9.08 27.22
C LEU A 893 12.43 10.01 28.34
N GLN A 894 13.20 10.14 29.42
CA GLN A 894 12.87 11.05 30.52
C GLN A 894 12.68 12.49 30.01
N GLY A 895 11.52 13.08 30.30
CA GLY A 895 11.15 14.44 29.86
C GLY A 895 10.33 14.50 28.57
N VAL A 896 10.13 13.37 27.88
CA VAL A 896 9.27 13.24 26.69
C VAL A 896 7.86 12.82 27.11
N LYS A 897 6.81 13.30 26.43
CA LYS A 897 5.42 12.92 26.72
C LYS A 897 5.10 11.55 26.12
N VAL A 898 5.06 10.54 26.97
CA VAL A 898 4.77 9.15 26.61
C VAL A 898 3.34 8.79 27.02
N GLU A 899 2.52 8.28 26.09
CA GLU A 899 1.22 7.66 26.40
C GLU A 899 1.18 6.20 25.94
N VAL A 900 0.23 5.44 26.49
CA VAL A 900 0.04 4.02 26.23
C VAL A 900 -1.24 3.77 25.43
N LEU A 901 -1.18 2.86 24.46
CA LEU A 901 -2.36 2.38 23.74
C LEU A 901 -2.38 0.85 23.58
N HIS A 902 -3.41 0.20 24.11
CA HIS A 902 -3.54 -1.27 24.01
C HIS A 902 -4.96 -1.77 23.79
N GLY A 903 -5.09 -3.02 23.33
CA GLY A 903 -6.36 -3.60 22.90
C GLY A 903 -7.44 -3.67 23.99
N ARG A 904 -7.03 -3.79 25.26
CA ARG A 904 -7.93 -3.85 26.42
C ARG A 904 -8.53 -2.48 26.85
N MET A 905 -8.10 -1.35 26.28
CA MET A 905 -8.68 -0.03 26.58
C MET A 905 -10.10 0.09 26.02
N GLN A 906 -10.94 0.91 26.66
CA GLN A 906 -12.27 1.24 26.13
C GLN A 906 -12.13 2.00 24.79
N PRO A 907 -13.07 1.83 23.83
CA PRO A 907 -13.01 2.50 22.53
C PRO A 907 -12.87 4.02 22.64
N ASP A 908 -13.66 4.66 23.52
CA ASP A 908 -13.63 6.12 23.71
C ASP A 908 -12.27 6.62 24.23
N ASP A 909 -11.62 5.83 25.10
CA ASP A 909 -10.28 6.15 25.62
C ASP A 909 -9.21 6.02 24.54
N LYS A 910 -9.30 4.98 23.69
CA LYS A 910 -8.39 4.81 22.53
C LYS A 910 -8.51 5.98 21.57
N ASP A 911 -9.72 6.40 21.25
CA ASP A 911 -9.97 7.52 20.36
C ASP A 911 -9.44 8.83 20.97
N ALA A 912 -9.58 9.03 22.27
CA ALA A 912 -9.05 10.21 22.96
C ALA A 912 -7.51 10.25 22.92
N VAL A 913 -6.84 9.12 23.19
CA VAL A 913 -5.37 8.99 23.07
C VAL A 913 -4.92 9.26 21.63
N MET A 914 -5.58 8.67 20.64
CA MET A 914 -5.24 8.86 19.24
C MET A 914 -5.47 10.29 18.76
N ARG A 915 -6.50 11.00 19.25
CA ARG A 915 -6.70 12.42 18.95
C ARG A 915 -5.60 13.30 19.54
N ARG A 916 -5.18 13.06 20.79
CA ARG A 916 -4.06 13.80 21.41
C ARG A 916 -2.75 13.54 20.68
N PHE A 917 -2.50 12.28 20.31
CA PHE A 917 -1.33 11.92 19.51
C PHE A 917 -1.39 12.59 18.12
N ALA A 918 -2.51 12.54 17.40
CA ALA A 918 -2.63 13.22 16.11
C ALA A 918 -2.48 14.75 16.19
N ALA A 919 -2.88 15.37 17.31
CA ALA A 919 -2.76 16.80 17.57
C ALA A 919 -1.34 17.24 18.01
N GLY A 920 -0.40 16.31 18.21
CA GLY A 920 0.95 16.60 18.70
C GLY A 920 1.02 16.88 20.20
N GLU A 921 -0.02 16.54 20.97
CA GLU A 921 0.00 16.70 22.43
C GLU A 921 0.82 15.62 23.13
N THR A 922 1.02 14.47 22.46
CA THR A 922 1.80 13.31 22.90
C THR A 922 2.95 13.07 21.92
N ASP A 923 4.18 12.94 22.40
CA ASP A 923 5.37 12.82 21.54
C ASP A 923 5.63 11.36 21.13
N VAL A 924 5.45 10.43 22.08
CA VAL A 924 5.73 9.00 21.88
C VAL A 924 4.53 8.16 22.31
N LEU A 925 4.05 7.32 21.39
CA LEU A 925 2.96 6.39 21.66
C LEU A 925 3.52 4.96 21.81
N VAL A 926 3.43 4.41 23.01
CA VAL A 926 3.79 3.01 23.28
C VAL A 926 2.54 2.16 23.12
N ALA A 927 2.52 1.31 22.11
CA ALA A 927 1.34 0.58 21.73
C ALA A 927 1.56 -0.91 21.51
N THR A 928 0.46 -1.66 21.52
CA THR A 928 0.43 -3.01 20.92
C THR A 928 0.16 -2.90 19.41
N THR A 929 0.00 -4.04 18.73
CA THR A 929 -0.43 -4.14 17.32
C THR A 929 -1.75 -3.43 16.98
N VAL A 930 -2.45 -2.84 17.95
CA VAL A 930 -3.70 -2.09 17.73
C VAL A 930 -3.52 -0.88 16.80
N ILE A 931 -2.32 -0.28 16.74
CA ILE A 931 -2.02 0.83 15.82
C ILE A 931 -1.93 0.41 14.33
N GLU A 932 -2.02 -0.89 14.05
CA GLU A 932 -2.06 -1.42 12.69
C GLU A 932 -3.27 -0.92 11.89
N VAL A 933 -4.29 -0.30 12.50
CA VAL A 933 -5.49 0.19 11.80
C VAL A 933 -5.83 1.66 12.08
N GLY A 934 -6.00 2.44 11.01
CA GLY A 934 -6.99 3.53 10.97
C GLY A 934 -6.60 4.96 11.31
N VAL A 935 -5.38 5.28 11.74
CA VAL A 935 -5.01 6.70 11.95
C VAL A 935 -3.75 7.05 11.16
N ASN A 936 -3.85 8.11 10.36
CA ASN A 936 -2.74 8.70 9.64
C ASN A 936 -2.17 9.85 10.48
N VAL A 937 -0.93 9.73 10.94
CA VAL A 937 -0.23 10.80 11.67
C VAL A 937 0.99 11.20 10.84
N PRO A 938 0.88 12.23 9.96
CA PRO A 938 1.95 12.64 9.06
C PRO A 938 3.25 13.03 9.79
N ASN A 939 3.14 13.53 11.01
CA ASN A 939 4.26 13.96 11.85
C ASN A 939 5.00 12.80 12.56
N ALA A 940 4.52 11.56 12.41
CA ALA A 940 5.18 10.39 12.98
C ALA A 940 6.30 9.88 12.05
N THR A 941 7.56 10.09 12.44
CA THR A 941 8.74 9.79 11.61
C THR A 941 9.48 8.53 12.07
N ALA A 942 9.36 8.14 13.34
CA ALA A 942 10.07 6.98 13.88
C ALA A 942 9.13 5.85 14.34
N MET A 943 9.46 4.62 13.96
CA MET A 943 8.79 3.38 14.37
C MET A 943 9.82 2.46 15.02
N VAL A 944 9.61 2.08 16.27
CA VAL A 944 10.43 1.09 16.98
C VAL A 944 9.58 -0.12 17.31
N ILE A 945 9.96 -1.29 16.80
CA ILE A 945 9.25 -2.55 17.05
C ILE A 945 10.11 -3.40 17.98
N MET A 946 9.67 -3.57 19.22
CA MET A 946 10.32 -4.40 20.24
C MET A 946 9.99 -5.87 20.01
N ASP A 947 10.96 -6.77 20.22
CA ASP A 947 10.82 -8.21 19.93
C ASP A 947 10.29 -8.46 18.50
N ALA A 948 10.84 -7.76 17.50
CA ALA A 948 10.38 -7.79 16.11
C ALA A 948 10.35 -9.22 15.51
N ASP A 949 11.18 -10.13 16.03
CA ASP A 949 11.18 -11.56 15.67
C ASP A 949 9.88 -12.30 16.03
N ARG A 950 9.01 -11.71 16.85
CA ARG A 950 7.70 -12.28 17.19
C ARG A 950 6.56 -11.83 16.27
N PHE A 951 6.80 -10.87 15.39
CA PHE A 951 5.81 -10.35 14.45
C PHE A 951 5.94 -11.03 13.08
N GLY A 952 4.82 -11.23 12.40
CA GLY A 952 4.80 -11.70 11.01
C GLY A 952 5.27 -10.62 10.03
N VAL A 953 5.75 -11.01 8.84
CA VAL A 953 6.23 -10.06 7.80
C VAL A 953 5.14 -9.05 7.42
N SER A 954 3.90 -9.50 7.20
CA SER A 954 2.79 -8.61 6.87
C SER A 954 2.49 -7.58 7.98
N GLN A 955 2.59 -7.99 9.26
CA GLN A 955 2.40 -7.08 10.40
C GLN A 955 3.53 -6.05 10.48
N LEU A 956 4.78 -6.49 10.32
CA LEU A 956 5.94 -5.60 10.26
C LEU A 956 5.80 -4.60 9.10
N HIS A 957 5.30 -5.04 7.95
CA HIS A 957 5.04 -4.18 6.81
C HIS A 957 3.98 -3.11 7.10
N GLN A 958 2.86 -3.51 7.70
CA GLN A 958 1.76 -2.61 8.05
C GLN A 958 2.17 -1.60 9.13
N LEU A 959 2.89 -2.05 10.16
CA LEU A 959 3.44 -1.20 11.21
C LEU A 959 4.46 -0.22 10.63
N ARG A 960 5.43 -0.69 9.83
CA ARG A 960 6.34 0.18 9.07
C ARG A 960 5.56 1.20 8.26
N GLY A 961 4.45 0.78 7.67
CA GLY A 961 3.53 1.61 6.90
C GLY A 961 2.87 2.76 7.65
N ARG A 962 2.97 2.84 8.98
CA ARG A 962 2.37 3.89 9.82
C ARG A 962 3.27 5.12 10.00
N VAL A 963 4.55 5.04 9.60
CA VAL A 963 5.50 6.16 9.66
C VAL A 963 5.98 6.55 8.26
N GLY A 964 6.56 7.75 8.14
CA GLY A 964 7.02 8.27 6.84
C GLY A 964 5.87 8.58 5.89
N ARG A 965 4.75 9.07 6.45
CA ARG A 965 3.57 9.54 5.71
C ARG A 965 3.59 11.06 5.48
N GLY A 966 4.48 11.78 6.16
CA GLY A 966 4.79 13.20 5.94
C GLY A 966 6.08 13.40 5.13
N SER A 967 6.61 14.63 5.13
CA SER A 967 7.74 15.02 4.26
C SER A 967 9.09 14.54 4.79
N ALA A 968 9.18 14.31 6.11
CA ALA A 968 10.36 13.78 6.78
C ALA A 968 10.55 12.27 6.50
N ALA A 969 11.81 11.86 6.33
CA ALA A 969 12.17 10.48 6.10
C ALA A 969 11.75 9.59 7.28
N GLY A 970 11.02 8.52 6.97
CA GLY A 970 10.63 7.53 7.97
C GLY A 970 11.82 6.68 8.42
N LEU A 971 11.88 6.36 9.70
CA LEU A 971 12.84 5.42 10.28
C LEU A 971 12.08 4.28 10.95
N CYS A 972 12.39 3.05 10.56
CA CYS A 972 11.83 1.84 11.17
C CYS A 972 12.94 0.99 11.79
N LEU A 973 12.91 0.80 13.11
CA LEU A 973 13.89 0.05 13.87
C LEU A 973 13.27 -1.27 14.37
N LEU A 974 13.79 -2.38 13.88
CA LEU A 974 13.34 -3.73 14.21
C LEU A 974 14.25 -4.31 15.30
N VAL A 975 13.85 -4.23 16.56
CA VAL A 975 14.67 -4.67 17.71
C VAL A 975 14.49 -6.17 17.94
N THR A 976 15.59 -6.91 18.00
CA THR A 976 15.57 -8.35 18.32
C THR A 976 16.82 -8.77 19.09
N GLU A 977 16.69 -9.87 19.84
CA GLU A 977 17.79 -10.54 20.55
C GLU A 977 18.23 -11.85 19.89
N MET A 978 17.67 -12.17 18.72
CA MET A 978 17.99 -13.40 18.00
C MET A 978 19.40 -13.35 17.38
N PRO A 979 20.19 -14.44 17.47
CA PRO A 979 21.52 -14.53 16.86
C PRO A 979 21.51 -14.30 15.34
N GLU A 980 22.63 -13.81 14.79
CA GLU A 980 22.76 -13.44 13.37
C GLU A 980 22.46 -14.59 12.38
N ALA A 981 22.84 -15.81 12.72
CA ALA A 981 22.61 -17.01 11.90
C ALA A 981 21.17 -17.57 11.99
N SER A 982 20.29 -16.98 12.79
CA SER A 982 18.94 -17.51 12.98
C SER A 982 18.00 -17.18 11.79
N PRO A 983 17.05 -18.07 11.43
CA PRO A 983 16.04 -17.79 10.40
C PRO A 983 15.21 -16.54 10.68
N ALA A 984 14.91 -16.28 11.96
CA ALA A 984 14.19 -15.08 12.39
C ALA A 984 14.96 -13.79 12.08
N ARG A 985 16.29 -13.81 12.19
CA ARG A 985 17.14 -12.67 11.82
C ARG A 985 17.16 -12.47 10.31
N GLN A 986 17.32 -13.53 9.53
CA GLN A 986 17.29 -13.46 8.06
C GLN A 986 15.97 -12.85 7.55
N ARG A 987 14.83 -13.25 8.15
CA ARG A 987 13.52 -12.65 7.89
C ARG A 987 13.49 -11.15 8.14
N LEU A 988 13.97 -10.70 9.30
CA LEU A 988 13.97 -9.28 9.64
C LEU A 988 14.87 -8.47 8.71
N THR A 989 16.00 -9.03 8.29
CA THR A 989 16.89 -8.42 7.30
C THR A 989 16.21 -8.28 5.94
N ALA A 990 15.47 -9.31 5.50
CA ALA A 990 14.69 -9.28 4.27
C ALA A 990 13.55 -8.25 4.31
N VAL A 991 12.86 -8.14 5.46
CA VAL A 991 11.86 -7.09 5.69
C VAL A 991 12.49 -5.69 5.64
N ALA A 992 13.71 -5.56 6.15
CA ALA A 992 14.43 -4.29 6.14
C ALA A 992 14.97 -3.89 4.75
N SER A 993 15.21 -4.85 3.84
CA SER A 993 15.86 -4.61 2.55
C SER A 993 14.92 -4.16 1.44
N THR A 994 13.61 -4.41 1.54
CA THR A 994 12.66 -4.03 0.49
C THR A 994 11.46 -3.25 1.03
N LEU A 995 11.03 -2.25 0.25
CA LEU A 995 9.82 -1.49 0.50
C LEU A 995 8.58 -2.06 -0.20
N ASP A 996 8.78 -2.98 -1.15
CA ASP A 996 7.75 -3.55 -2.01
C ASP A 996 6.94 -4.62 -1.27
N GLY A 997 5.62 -4.42 -1.16
CA GLY A 997 4.71 -5.36 -0.54
C GLY A 997 4.63 -6.71 -1.27
N PHE A 998 4.88 -6.75 -2.59
CA PHE A 998 4.89 -7.96 -3.40
C PHE A 998 6.10 -8.84 -3.07
N GLU A 999 7.29 -8.25 -3.12
CA GLU A 999 8.53 -8.94 -2.73
C GLU A 999 8.49 -9.43 -1.28
N LEU A 1000 7.95 -8.62 -0.35
CA LEU A 1000 7.77 -9.06 1.04
C LEU A 1000 6.81 -10.24 1.19
N SER A 1001 5.75 -10.29 0.39
CA SER A 1001 4.78 -11.38 0.43
C SER A 1001 5.34 -12.67 -0.16
N ARG A 1002 6.16 -12.57 -1.21
CA ARG A 1002 6.93 -13.70 -1.76
C ARG A 1002 7.92 -14.23 -0.73
N ILE A 1003 8.69 -13.34 -0.10
CA ILE A 1003 9.65 -13.69 0.95
C ILE A 1003 8.95 -14.35 2.16
N ASP A 1004 7.78 -13.84 2.59
CA ASP A 1004 7.01 -14.45 3.69
C ASP A 1004 6.44 -15.81 3.28
N LEU A 1005 6.10 -16.01 2.00
CA LEU A 1005 5.65 -17.30 1.49
C LEU A 1005 6.79 -18.31 1.28
N GLU A 1006 7.99 -17.88 0.89
CA GLU A 1006 9.18 -18.72 0.81
C GLU A 1006 9.65 -19.19 2.19
N GLN A 1007 9.53 -18.33 3.21
CA GLN A 1007 9.99 -18.62 4.56
C GLN A 1007 9.00 -19.42 5.39
N ARG A 1008 7.70 -19.20 5.17
CA ARG A 1008 6.67 -20.10 5.69
C ARG A 1008 6.68 -21.33 4.78
N ARG A 1009 7.26 -22.45 5.25
CA ARG A 1009 7.07 -23.75 4.57
C ARG A 1009 5.61 -23.83 4.13
N GLU A 1010 5.39 -24.01 2.83
CA GLU A 1010 4.24 -23.61 1.99
C GLU A 1010 2.87 -24.20 2.40
N GLY A 1011 2.86 -24.88 3.54
CA GLY A 1011 1.87 -25.83 3.97
C GLY A 1011 0.64 -25.33 4.72
N ASP A 1012 0.59 -24.05 5.08
CA ASP A 1012 -0.48 -23.49 5.92
C ASP A 1012 -1.35 -22.46 5.15
N VAL A 1013 -1.17 -22.40 3.83
CA VAL A 1013 -1.73 -21.33 3.02
C VAL A 1013 -3.17 -21.61 2.59
N LEU A 1014 -3.52 -22.89 2.40
CA LEU A 1014 -4.83 -23.37 1.92
C LEU A 1014 -5.69 -24.03 3.03
N GLY A 1015 -5.36 -23.85 4.30
CA GLY A 1015 -6.07 -24.47 5.43
C GLY A 1015 -6.46 -23.47 6.53
N GLN A 1016 -7.50 -23.80 7.30
CA GLN A 1016 -8.03 -22.96 8.38
C GLN A 1016 -7.24 -23.04 9.70
N ALA A 1017 -6.30 -23.99 9.86
CA ALA A 1017 -5.74 -24.32 11.16
C ALA A 1017 -4.54 -23.44 11.56
N GLN A 1018 -4.72 -22.59 12.57
CA GLN A 1018 -3.60 -21.93 13.24
C GLN A 1018 -2.70 -22.98 13.92
N SER A 1019 -1.46 -23.13 13.41
CA SER A 1019 -0.33 -23.81 14.06
C SER A 1019 -0.58 -25.27 14.49
N GLY A 1020 -0.19 -26.24 13.65
CA GLY A 1020 0.15 -27.57 14.18
C GLY A 1020 0.06 -28.77 13.24
N VAL A 1021 -0.67 -28.71 12.13
CA VAL A 1021 -0.81 -29.84 11.19
C VAL A 1021 0.01 -29.55 9.92
N ARG A 1022 0.70 -30.57 9.42
CA ARG A 1022 1.72 -30.46 8.36
C ARG A 1022 1.14 -29.99 7.02
N SER A 1023 2.06 -29.42 6.23
CA SER A 1023 1.91 -29.03 4.83
C SER A 1023 1.13 -30.02 3.96
N SER A 1024 0.17 -29.52 3.19
CA SER A 1024 -0.57 -30.27 2.16
C SER A 1024 0.27 -30.57 0.92
N LEU A 1025 1.15 -29.65 0.52
CA LEU A 1025 2.07 -29.79 -0.60
C LEU A 1025 3.39 -30.41 -0.10
N ARG A 1026 3.84 -31.49 -0.73
CA ARG A 1026 5.05 -32.24 -0.33
C ARG A 1026 6.21 -31.99 -1.29
N MET A 1027 5.93 -31.71 -2.56
CA MET A 1027 6.93 -31.53 -3.61
C MET A 1027 6.78 -30.23 -4.40
N LEU A 1028 5.55 -29.76 -4.61
CA LEU A 1028 5.23 -28.54 -5.35
C LEU A 1028 5.55 -27.30 -4.52
N ALA A 1029 6.33 -26.39 -5.10
CA ALA A 1029 6.64 -25.09 -4.53
C ALA A 1029 5.86 -23.99 -5.25
N VAL A 1030 5.03 -23.24 -4.52
CA VAL A 1030 4.02 -22.34 -5.13
C VAL A 1030 4.67 -21.26 -6.00
N ILE A 1031 5.83 -20.75 -5.58
CA ILE A 1031 6.53 -19.67 -6.30
C ILE A 1031 7.47 -20.23 -7.36
N GLU A 1032 8.21 -21.29 -7.06
CA GLU A 1032 9.19 -21.84 -8.01
C GLU A 1032 8.50 -22.57 -9.18
N ASP A 1033 7.30 -23.12 -8.95
CA ASP A 1033 6.57 -23.96 -9.91
C ASP A 1033 5.32 -23.26 -10.49
N GLU A 1034 5.30 -21.92 -10.54
CA GLU A 1034 4.17 -21.12 -11.06
C GLU A 1034 3.72 -21.55 -12.47
N GLU A 1035 4.67 -21.80 -13.38
CA GLU A 1035 4.39 -22.26 -14.74
C GLU A 1035 3.70 -23.63 -14.76
N ILE A 1036 4.14 -24.56 -13.89
CA ILE A 1036 3.53 -25.89 -13.74
C ILE A 1036 2.08 -25.76 -13.25
N ILE A 1037 1.84 -24.87 -12.29
CA ILE A 1037 0.50 -24.61 -11.75
C ILE A 1037 -0.42 -24.01 -12.81
N ALA A 1038 0.07 -23.05 -13.61
CA ALA A 1038 -0.67 -22.42 -14.69
C ALA A 1038 -1.06 -23.44 -15.78
N GLU A 1039 -0.12 -24.26 -16.21
CA GLU A 1039 -0.37 -25.33 -17.18
C GLU A 1039 -1.35 -26.38 -16.63
N ALA A 1040 -1.21 -26.77 -15.35
CA ALA A 1040 -2.11 -27.71 -14.70
C ALA A 1040 -3.54 -27.15 -14.59
N ARG A 1041 -3.68 -25.82 -14.44
CA ARG A 1041 -4.98 -25.13 -14.40
C ARG A 1041 -5.71 -25.23 -15.73
N GLU A 1042 -5.04 -24.98 -16.86
CA GLU A 1042 -5.66 -25.08 -18.18
C GLU A 1042 -6.19 -26.49 -18.45
N GLU A 1043 -5.42 -27.51 -18.06
CA GLU A 1043 -5.84 -28.90 -18.25
C GLU A 1043 -6.93 -29.33 -17.26
N ALA A 1044 -6.84 -28.90 -16.00
CA ALA A 1044 -7.88 -29.15 -15.01
C ALA A 1044 -9.21 -28.54 -15.45
N ALA A 1045 -9.21 -27.33 -16.01
CA ALA A 1045 -10.40 -26.69 -16.54
C ALA A 1045 -11.03 -27.51 -17.69
N THR A 1046 -10.20 -28.03 -18.61
CA THR A 1046 -10.66 -28.87 -19.72
C THR A 1046 -11.27 -30.19 -19.23
N VAL A 1047 -10.62 -30.85 -18.26
CA VAL A 1047 -11.11 -32.11 -17.67
C VAL A 1047 -12.43 -31.91 -16.93
N VAL A 1048 -12.51 -30.89 -16.06
CA VAL A 1048 -13.73 -30.62 -15.28
C VAL A 1048 -14.88 -30.15 -16.18
N ALA A 1049 -14.62 -29.38 -17.23
CA ALA A 1049 -15.66 -28.98 -18.17
C ALA A 1049 -16.29 -30.17 -18.92
N ALA A 1050 -15.51 -31.24 -19.17
CA ALA A 1050 -15.98 -32.44 -19.84
C ALA A 1050 -16.66 -33.44 -18.86
N ASP A 1051 -16.14 -33.59 -17.65
CA ASP A 1051 -16.64 -34.52 -16.63
C ASP A 1051 -16.49 -33.92 -15.21
N PRO A 1052 -17.44 -33.08 -14.76
CA PRO A 1052 -17.36 -32.42 -13.46
C PRO A 1052 -17.34 -33.37 -12.26
N GLU A 1053 -17.93 -34.56 -12.42
CA GLU A 1053 -17.96 -35.58 -11.37
C GLU A 1053 -16.74 -36.51 -11.42
N LEU A 1054 -15.89 -36.42 -12.44
CA LEU A 1054 -14.76 -37.33 -12.68
C LEU A 1054 -15.19 -38.81 -12.75
N ALA A 1055 -16.37 -39.08 -13.31
CA ALA A 1055 -16.90 -40.45 -13.45
C ALA A 1055 -16.07 -41.33 -14.39
N ALA A 1056 -15.46 -40.74 -15.42
CA ALA A 1056 -14.57 -41.42 -16.34
C ALA A 1056 -13.15 -41.58 -15.78
N LEU A 1057 -12.78 -40.86 -14.72
CA LEU A 1057 -11.44 -40.82 -14.12
C LEU A 1057 -11.47 -41.17 -12.62
N PRO A 1058 -11.79 -42.44 -12.26
CA PRO A 1058 -11.94 -42.84 -10.86
C PRO A 1058 -10.64 -42.71 -10.05
N GLY A 1059 -9.46 -42.92 -10.67
CA GLY A 1059 -8.17 -42.75 -10.00
C GLY A 1059 -7.92 -41.30 -9.56
N LEU A 1060 -8.28 -40.33 -10.43
CA LEU A 1060 -8.19 -38.91 -10.11
C LEU A 1060 -9.20 -38.52 -9.03
N ARG A 1061 -10.42 -39.07 -9.06
CA ARG A 1061 -11.43 -38.85 -8.03
C ARG A 1061 -10.94 -39.34 -6.65
N THR A 1062 -10.40 -40.54 -6.57
CA THR A 1062 -9.85 -41.07 -5.31
C THR A 1062 -8.66 -40.25 -4.80
N ALA A 1063 -7.78 -39.79 -5.70
CA ALA A 1063 -6.68 -38.89 -5.32
C ALA A 1063 -7.20 -37.54 -4.81
N LEU A 1064 -8.29 -37.01 -5.39
CA LEU A 1064 -8.96 -35.80 -4.94
C LEU A 1064 -9.58 -35.98 -3.55
N GLU A 1065 -10.33 -37.07 -3.33
CA GLU A 1065 -10.93 -37.41 -2.03
C GLU A 1065 -9.87 -37.60 -0.94
N ALA A 1066 -8.73 -38.23 -1.26
CA ALA A 1066 -7.62 -38.38 -0.32
C ALA A 1066 -6.89 -37.05 -0.01
N LEU A 1067 -6.96 -36.06 -0.91
CA LEU A 1067 -6.41 -34.72 -0.71
C LEU A 1067 -7.39 -33.80 0.05
N LEU A 1068 -8.68 -34.07 -0.07
CA LEU A 1068 -9.80 -33.38 0.57
C LEU A 1068 -10.25 -34.13 1.84
N ASP A 1069 -9.46 -34.09 2.92
CA ASP A 1069 -9.95 -34.55 4.24
C ASP A 1069 -11.25 -33.77 4.63
N GLU A 1070 -12.14 -34.37 5.44
CA GLU A 1070 -13.43 -33.78 5.87
C GLU A 1070 -13.31 -32.33 6.45
N GLU A 1071 -12.16 -31.96 7.03
CA GLU A 1071 -11.87 -30.59 7.48
C GLU A 1071 -11.52 -29.62 6.34
N ARG A 1072 -10.95 -30.11 5.23
CA ARG A 1072 -10.64 -29.35 4.01
C ARG A 1072 -11.84 -29.16 3.12
N GLU A 1073 -12.73 -30.15 3.03
CA GLU A 1073 -14.03 -29.99 2.35
C GLU A 1073 -14.82 -28.84 2.97
N GLN A 1074 -14.86 -28.78 4.31
CA GLN A 1074 -15.41 -27.64 5.03
C GLN A 1074 -14.66 -26.32 4.82
N TYR A 1075 -13.38 -26.31 4.45
CA TYR A 1075 -12.64 -25.08 4.15
C TYR A 1075 -12.86 -24.61 2.70
N LEU A 1076 -12.94 -25.55 1.76
CA LEU A 1076 -13.16 -25.28 0.34
C LEU A 1076 -14.62 -24.93 0.04
N ASP A 1077 -15.58 -25.48 0.79
CA ASP A 1077 -16.99 -25.05 0.76
C ASP A 1077 -17.21 -23.69 1.45
N LYS A 1078 -16.26 -23.24 2.29
CA LYS A 1078 -16.28 -21.96 3.02
C LYS A 1078 -15.38 -20.87 2.39
N GLY A 1079 -14.76 -21.15 1.24
CA GLY A 1079 -13.65 -20.38 0.64
C GLY A 1079 -14.06 -19.15 -0.15
#